data_AF-A0A172XVY7-F1
#
_entry.id   AF-A0A172XVY7-F1
#
_cell.length_a   1.000
_cell.length_b   1.000
_cell.length_c   1.000
_cell.angle_alpha   90.00
_cell.angle_beta   90.00
_cell.angle_gamma   90.00
#
_symmetry.space_group_name_H-M   'P 1'
#
loop_
_entity.id
_entity.type
_entity.pdbx_description
1 polymer ?
#
loop_
_entity_poly.entity_id
_entity_poly.type
_entity_poly.pdbx_seq_one_letter_code
_entity_poly.pdbx_strand_id
1 'polypeptide(L)'
;MKKILSFLFIFYIFTSTFAQLDREHWFAPMVDRTGNPNPYQNLYLSTNRTTSFPVSIYNNNVLIGTVNISKNNPQKFDVLRDYIITTQQTDLFTPTSKGLYLKAEFPFYANLRFSVYNHAEIITSKGIPATGKTFYAASAPITVSNFILNFMTSVLATEDNTTVTISGYKSTVEFSNGTTGVTNPTMTFTLNKGQSYIIDGNGSLPGNFDGFIGSKIVSNKPVNVTNGNFNGQYAGDFPGSSDILMDQSVPVERLGNEFAIVKGNGSIGANMEGAVVIATEDNTQIFVNNEIPPVATINTGQYFVIPDTKYQLQGSGHYNLYVKTSKNAYVYQILAGDSASGSEVATGGFNFIPALNCYLPKQINELGFINENFVHSNANPLGILNIPTKLNLITEKGAVVTVNGTQPLASTGPFNMTGTNNWVTYGIPNVTGTITVVSTKAIMAGISAGSDAVGYGGFFAGFPTQPVILKSGGDCVPGVVLTVDPIIYDTYQWYRNDILIIGANASTYIPTQSGFYHCSVTMGSCAPLVSGKFKVLNCLKQTTAIYDVCSVKTITPAFSSSTQTPVPSTVAITTPPTLGTAVINTTTGIITYTVTNPGTTGTDTFTYTFCGNDPDFPDCESVTVTINIQALTVTNKTLTACNINGQGTFNLTTANVTNNSPVTITYYPTLLDAQNENLAALITLPTTYTAPNGTIVYAVVKNNIGCKSIAQITLNLFNLAIVLNNYNGVFCDDNLDGIVTINLSNITPLVLNNPTYFTNVRYYANLSDANLGNANTLPNNWSYTAPTTIYIRVDSPDGCASVVQPLNFSIGAKIPLIKTSYVISVCDNDLDGIKNVDLAQFISQFTIDPNVTVTYHATLADAQNNVAPLGNPMNLTGAQTIHIRFEKPGVCPNVASITVNIKTPKKSNVLFDKIVCPKTTTNLDAGPGFDSYLWSTGATTPAITNVSAGSYWVDLTFDGCTYRQAVNVTESVLPAIVSIEVNGNTVTVGASGGTPPYEYSLDGVNWQASNVFQNVPRGNHVVHVRDSRNCDEITRTFTIINLINTITPNHDGHNDDIDYSALMGNDNLIFRIFDRYGAEVFRGTPANRFTWDGTLGGRPINTATYWYFISWTEFGGSTSVKYTSWLLVKNR
;
A
#
# COMPACT_ATOMS: atom_id res chain seq x y z
N MET A 1 -33.88 -6.96 -14.37
CA MET A 1 -32.55 -6.74 -14.97
C MET A 1 -31.55 -6.55 -13.82
N LYS A 2 -31.12 -7.60 -13.09
CA LYS A 2 -29.89 -8.42 -13.26
C LYS A 2 -28.65 -7.59 -13.67
N LYS A 3 -27.50 -7.50 -12.98
CA LYS A 3 -26.87 -7.87 -11.67
C LYS A 3 -25.58 -6.99 -11.59
N ILE A 4 -25.32 -6.16 -10.57
CA ILE A 4 -24.54 -6.38 -9.32
C ILE A 4 -22.98 -6.42 -9.44
N LEU A 5 -22.36 -5.43 -8.78
CA LEU A 5 -21.09 -5.35 -8.00
C LEU A 5 -19.65 -5.31 -8.61
N SER A 6 -18.93 -4.27 -8.11
CA SER A 6 -17.58 -4.25 -7.48
C SER A 6 -16.30 -3.92 -8.27
N PHE A 7 -15.78 -2.72 -7.97
CA PHE A 7 -14.46 -2.42 -7.41
C PHE A 7 -13.22 -3.15 -7.97
N LEU A 8 -12.34 -2.38 -8.64
CA LEU A 8 -10.89 -2.51 -8.46
C LEU A 8 -10.17 -1.21 -8.90
N PHE A 9 -9.41 -0.65 -7.97
CA PHE A 9 -8.43 0.44 -8.17
C PHE A 9 -7.47 0.07 -9.30
N ILE A 10 -7.37 0.90 -10.35
CA ILE A 10 -6.31 0.79 -11.35
C ILE A 10 -5.25 1.84 -11.02
N PHE A 11 -4.20 1.41 -10.33
CA PHE A 11 -2.92 2.11 -10.28
C PHE A 11 -2.27 2.03 -11.67
N TYR A 12 -2.33 3.10 -12.46
CA TYR A 12 -1.47 3.26 -13.64
C TYR A 12 -0.09 3.72 -13.18
N ILE A 13 0.84 2.77 -13.05
CA ILE A 13 2.27 3.03 -12.88
C ILE A 13 2.89 3.08 -14.28
N PHE A 14 3.22 4.28 -14.77
CA PHE A 14 4.04 4.43 -15.96
C PHE A 14 5.51 4.29 -15.56
N THR A 15 6.17 3.24 -16.06
CA THR A 15 7.56 2.90 -15.79
C THR A 15 8.50 3.57 -16.79
N SER A 16 9.70 3.88 -16.32
CA SER A 16 10.79 4.42 -17.10
C SER A 16 11.51 3.37 -17.93
N THR A 17 11.95 3.77 -19.12
CA THR A 17 12.39 2.87 -20.18
C THR A 17 13.73 3.31 -20.74
N PHE A 18 14.69 2.37 -20.83
CA PHE A 18 15.75 2.49 -21.81
C PHE A 18 15.35 1.60 -22.98
N ALA A 19 15.55 2.06 -24.22
CA ALA A 19 15.27 1.19 -25.34
C ALA A 19 16.23 -0.02 -25.31
N GLN A 20 15.66 -1.21 -25.51
CA GLN A 20 16.31 -2.52 -25.37
C GLN A 20 16.75 -2.90 -23.95
N LEU A 21 17.17 -1.98 -23.08
CA LEU A 21 17.34 -2.24 -21.63
C LEU A 21 16.06 -1.78 -20.92
N ASP A 22 15.03 -2.62 -20.93
CA ASP A 22 13.69 -2.21 -20.51
C ASP A 22 13.09 -3.18 -19.49
N ARG A 23 11.99 -2.78 -18.86
CA ARG A 23 11.29 -3.62 -17.88
C ARG A 23 10.30 -4.55 -18.53
N GLU A 24 9.88 -4.24 -19.75
CA GLU A 24 8.86 -4.98 -20.48
C GLU A 24 9.28 -5.17 -21.94
N HIS A 25 9.10 -6.39 -22.44
CA HIS A 25 9.46 -6.78 -23.80
C HIS A 25 8.35 -7.62 -24.43
N TRP A 26 8.11 -7.41 -25.72
CA TRP A 26 7.14 -8.16 -26.52
C TRP A 26 7.81 -8.76 -27.75
N PHE A 27 7.38 -9.96 -28.14
CA PHE A 27 7.76 -10.62 -29.38
C PHE A 27 6.50 -11.11 -30.07
N ALA A 28 6.13 -10.49 -31.20
CA ALA A 28 5.03 -10.95 -32.02
C ALA A 28 5.43 -12.25 -32.75
N PRO A 29 4.49 -13.17 -32.98
CA PRO A 29 4.81 -14.49 -33.54
C PRO A 29 5.11 -14.43 -35.04
N MET A 30 5.61 -15.53 -35.59
CA MET A 30 6.03 -15.65 -36.98
C MET A 30 5.58 -16.97 -37.59
N VAL A 31 5.62 -17.07 -38.91
CA VAL A 31 5.18 -18.25 -39.65
C VAL A 31 6.32 -18.87 -40.46
N ASP A 32 6.66 -20.11 -40.13
CA ASP A 32 7.51 -20.97 -40.94
C ASP A 32 6.62 -21.81 -41.87
N ARG A 33 6.50 -21.40 -43.12
CA ARG A 33 5.67 -22.12 -44.10
C ARG A 33 6.25 -23.48 -44.52
N THR A 34 7.55 -23.65 -44.35
CA THR A 34 8.27 -24.83 -44.86
C THR A 34 8.31 -25.96 -43.83
N GLY A 35 8.26 -25.62 -42.55
CA GLY A 35 8.39 -26.59 -41.47
C GLY A 35 9.77 -27.23 -41.44
N ASN A 36 10.82 -26.42 -41.57
CA ASN A 36 12.20 -26.92 -41.61
C ASN A 36 12.56 -27.70 -40.33
N PRO A 37 13.33 -28.80 -40.44
CA PRO A 37 13.69 -29.62 -39.29
C PRO A 37 14.69 -28.93 -38.36
N ASN A 38 14.91 -29.54 -37.19
CA ASN A 38 15.86 -29.13 -36.16
C ASN A 38 15.68 -27.69 -35.63
N PRO A 39 14.47 -27.30 -35.20
CA PRO A 39 14.24 -25.97 -34.68
C PRO A 39 14.96 -25.74 -33.34
N TYR A 40 15.57 -24.56 -33.19
CA TYR A 40 16.11 -24.06 -31.93
C TYR A 40 15.56 -22.66 -31.66
N GLN A 41 15.27 -22.34 -30.39
CA GLN A 41 14.77 -21.01 -30.02
C GLN A 41 14.86 -20.72 -28.54
N ASN A 42 15.69 -19.73 -28.19
CA ASN A 42 15.91 -19.32 -26.81
C ASN A 42 15.79 -17.81 -26.67
N LEU A 43 15.25 -17.38 -25.53
CA LEU A 43 15.39 -16.02 -25.04
C LEU A 43 16.74 -15.87 -24.35
N TYR A 44 17.50 -14.85 -24.72
CA TYR A 44 18.75 -14.45 -24.08
C TYR A 44 18.49 -13.19 -23.29
N LEU A 45 18.66 -13.28 -21.96
CA LEU A 45 18.29 -12.26 -21.00
C LEU A 45 19.53 -11.80 -20.22
N SER A 46 19.71 -10.48 -20.08
CA SER A 46 20.85 -9.93 -19.37
C SER A 46 20.53 -8.56 -18.77
N THR A 47 21.34 -8.09 -17.83
CA THR A 47 21.13 -6.80 -17.15
C THR A 47 22.45 -6.25 -16.64
N ASN A 48 22.57 -4.92 -16.56
CA ASN A 48 23.73 -4.26 -15.94
C ASN A 48 23.65 -4.20 -14.40
N ARG A 49 22.57 -4.70 -13.81
CA ARG A 49 22.32 -4.63 -12.37
C ARG A 49 23.03 -5.76 -11.63
N THR A 50 23.84 -5.43 -10.63
CA THR A 50 24.63 -6.41 -9.86
C THR A 50 23.76 -7.30 -8.98
N THR A 51 22.67 -6.79 -8.44
CA THR A 51 21.70 -7.56 -7.65
C THR A 51 20.83 -8.41 -8.57
N SER A 52 20.72 -9.71 -8.27
CA SER A 52 19.85 -10.63 -8.99
C SER A 52 18.37 -10.30 -8.82
N PHE A 53 17.59 -10.38 -9.91
CA PHE A 53 16.14 -10.21 -9.88
C PHE A 53 15.44 -11.13 -10.92
N PRO A 54 14.17 -11.52 -10.68
CA PRO A 54 13.42 -12.38 -11.58
C PRO A 54 12.87 -11.63 -12.79
N VAL A 55 12.99 -12.25 -13.97
CA VAL A 55 12.25 -11.91 -15.20
C VAL A 55 11.16 -12.96 -15.41
N SER A 56 9.91 -12.51 -15.44
CA SER A 56 8.74 -13.35 -15.70
C SER A 56 8.41 -13.35 -17.19
N ILE A 57 8.16 -14.54 -17.74
CA ILE A 57 7.94 -14.77 -19.17
C ILE A 57 6.54 -15.33 -19.36
N TYR A 58 5.75 -14.68 -20.22
CA TYR A 58 4.34 -14.97 -20.45
C TYR A 58 4.08 -15.33 -21.91
N ASN A 59 3.18 -16.28 -22.14
CA ASN A 59 2.52 -16.52 -23.42
C ASN A 59 1.00 -16.41 -23.19
N ASN A 60 0.30 -15.59 -23.98
CA ASN A 60 -1.15 -15.37 -23.83
C ASN A 60 -1.60 -15.05 -22.40
N ASN A 61 -0.85 -14.17 -21.71
CA ASN A 61 -1.03 -13.81 -20.30
C ASN A 61 -0.84 -14.94 -19.27
N VAL A 62 -0.41 -16.13 -19.69
CA VAL A 62 -0.04 -17.24 -18.81
C VAL A 62 1.45 -17.21 -18.55
N LEU A 63 1.86 -17.22 -17.27
CA LEU A 63 3.27 -17.32 -16.88
C LEU A 63 3.81 -18.70 -17.30
N ILE A 64 4.79 -18.73 -18.19
CA ILE A 64 5.43 -19.96 -18.68
C ILE A 64 6.78 -20.22 -18.03
N GLY A 65 7.37 -19.21 -17.37
CA GLY A 65 8.58 -19.39 -16.58
C GLY A 65 9.13 -18.09 -16.01
N THR A 66 10.10 -18.24 -15.11
CA THR A 66 10.81 -17.13 -14.47
C THR A 66 12.30 -17.43 -14.45
N VAL A 67 13.12 -16.43 -14.78
CA VAL A 67 14.57 -16.54 -14.83
C VAL A 67 15.22 -15.42 -14.04
N ASN A 68 16.12 -15.77 -13.13
CA ASN A 68 16.85 -14.78 -12.32
C ASN A 68 18.10 -14.32 -13.06
N ILE A 69 18.18 -13.01 -13.36
CA ILE A 69 19.33 -12.40 -14.04
C ILE A 69 20.06 -11.41 -13.14
N SER A 70 21.36 -11.28 -13.35
CA SER A 70 22.23 -10.26 -12.74
C SER A 70 23.40 -9.94 -13.68
N LYS A 71 24.10 -8.85 -13.39
CA LYS A 71 25.34 -8.45 -14.06
C LYS A 71 26.36 -9.59 -14.04
N ASN A 72 27.04 -9.82 -15.16
CA ASN A 72 27.94 -10.93 -15.42
C ASN A 72 27.28 -12.33 -15.37
N ASN A 73 25.96 -12.41 -15.24
CA ASN A 73 25.22 -13.67 -15.22
C ASN A 73 24.02 -13.63 -16.19
N PRO A 74 24.26 -13.40 -17.49
CA PRO A 74 23.20 -13.52 -18.50
C PRO A 74 22.62 -14.93 -18.46
N GLN A 75 21.31 -15.03 -18.64
CA GLN A 75 20.58 -16.30 -18.62
C GLN A 75 19.90 -16.57 -19.94
N LYS A 76 19.55 -17.84 -20.15
CA LYS A 76 18.75 -18.31 -21.28
C LYS A 76 17.44 -18.89 -20.79
N PHE A 77 16.40 -18.77 -21.60
CA PHE A 77 15.12 -19.45 -21.39
C PHE A 77 14.70 -20.14 -22.68
N ASP A 78 14.50 -21.46 -22.61
CA ASP A 78 14.03 -22.26 -23.74
C ASP A 78 12.56 -21.93 -23.99
N VAL A 79 12.23 -21.53 -25.22
CA VAL A 79 10.85 -21.22 -25.60
C VAL A 79 10.30 -22.39 -26.41
N LEU A 80 9.11 -22.90 -26.09
CA LEU A 80 8.45 -23.88 -26.96
C LEU A 80 8.10 -23.25 -28.32
N ARG A 81 8.38 -23.97 -29.41
CA ARG A 81 8.13 -23.50 -30.79
C ARG A 81 6.73 -22.93 -30.97
N ASP A 82 5.75 -23.69 -30.51
CA ASP A 82 4.33 -23.34 -30.63
C ASP A 82 3.92 -22.03 -29.94
N TYR A 83 4.74 -21.47 -29.04
CA TYR A 83 4.45 -20.17 -28.43
C TYR A 83 4.77 -18.99 -29.33
N ILE A 84 5.62 -19.14 -30.35
CA ILE A 84 6.12 -17.99 -31.13
C ILE A 84 6.23 -18.25 -32.63
N ILE A 85 6.50 -19.48 -33.06
CA ILE A 85 6.59 -19.85 -34.48
C ILE A 85 5.51 -20.88 -34.81
N THR A 86 4.74 -20.66 -35.87
CA THR A 86 3.74 -21.62 -36.36
C THR A 86 4.07 -22.12 -37.76
N THR A 87 3.66 -23.35 -38.05
CA THR A 87 3.61 -23.93 -39.40
C THR A 87 2.16 -24.14 -39.87
N GLN A 88 1.18 -23.77 -39.03
CA GLN A 88 -0.22 -24.13 -39.21
C GLN A 88 -1.02 -23.02 -39.89
N GLN A 89 -1.68 -23.35 -41.00
CA GLN A 89 -2.55 -22.41 -41.71
C GLN A 89 -3.69 -21.87 -40.84
N THR A 90 -4.16 -22.64 -39.85
CA THR A 90 -5.25 -22.27 -38.94
C THR A 90 -4.92 -21.10 -38.01
N ASP A 91 -3.63 -20.83 -37.78
CA ASP A 91 -3.16 -19.70 -36.99
C ASP A 91 -3.03 -18.40 -37.81
N LEU A 92 -3.14 -18.48 -39.13
CA LEU A 92 -2.99 -17.35 -40.04
C LEU A 92 -4.35 -16.68 -40.26
N PHE A 93 -4.34 -15.36 -40.35
CA PHE A 93 -5.56 -14.56 -40.56
C PHE A 93 -6.66 -14.76 -39.51
N THR A 94 -6.29 -15.22 -38.32
CA THR A 94 -7.16 -15.42 -37.17
C THR A 94 -6.47 -14.92 -35.89
N PRO A 95 -7.22 -14.40 -34.91
CA PRO A 95 -6.66 -14.14 -33.59
C PRO A 95 -6.12 -15.43 -32.95
N THR A 96 -4.84 -15.45 -32.60
CA THR A 96 -4.15 -16.59 -31.97
C THR A 96 -3.51 -16.19 -30.64
N SER A 97 -3.18 -17.17 -29.81
CA SER A 97 -2.54 -17.00 -28.49
C SER A 97 -1.00 -16.98 -28.56
N LYS A 98 -0.42 -16.95 -29.76
CA LYS A 98 1.03 -16.94 -29.96
C LYS A 98 1.61 -15.55 -29.72
N GLY A 99 2.86 -15.50 -29.28
CA GLY A 99 3.57 -14.29 -28.87
C GLY A 99 4.10 -14.39 -27.45
N LEU A 100 5.13 -13.61 -27.16
CA LEU A 100 5.75 -13.58 -25.83
C LEU A 100 5.64 -12.17 -25.24
N TYR A 101 5.45 -12.13 -23.93
CA TYR A 101 5.54 -10.92 -23.12
C TYR A 101 6.46 -11.21 -21.93
N LEU A 102 7.48 -10.40 -21.73
CA LEU A 102 8.41 -10.54 -20.62
C LEU A 102 8.32 -9.30 -19.73
N LYS A 103 8.40 -9.50 -18.41
CA LYS A 103 8.30 -8.43 -17.42
C LYS A 103 9.24 -8.65 -16.24
N ALA A 104 9.87 -7.58 -15.78
CA ALA A 104 10.63 -7.56 -14.53
C ALA A 104 10.48 -6.22 -13.79
N GLU A 105 10.91 -6.17 -12.52
CA GLU A 105 10.92 -4.94 -11.73
C GLU A 105 11.97 -3.93 -12.25
N PHE A 106 13.12 -4.43 -12.68
CA PHE A 106 14.26 -3.65 -13.14
C PHE A 106 14.57 -3.88 -14.63
N PRO A 107 15.18 -2.90 -15.32
CA PRO A 107 15.50 -3.03 -16.73
C PRO A 107 16.45 -4.18 -17.08
N PHE A 108 16.18 -4.86 -18.20
CA PHE A 108 16.96 -5.96 -18.76
C PHE A 108 16.94 -5.94 -20.29
N TYR A 109 17.90 -6.63 -20.92
CA TYR A 109 17.90 -6.89 -22.36
C TYR A 109 17.21 -8.21 -22.65
N ALA A 110 16.45 -8.26 -23.75
CA ALA A 110 15.81 -9.47 -24.23
C ALA A 110 16.03 -9.67 -25.74
N ASN A 111 16.54 -10.84 -26.11
CA ASN A 111 16.77 -11.22 -27.50
C ASN A 111 16.20 -12.62 -27.73
N LEU A 112 15.33 -12.76 -28.73
CA LEU A 112 14.88 -14.06 -29.20
C LEU A 112 15.82 -14.50 -30.32
N ARG A 113 16.60 -15.56 -30.07
CA ARG A 113 17.46 -16.15 -31.09
C ARG A 113 16.89 -17.50 -31.47
N PHE A 114 16.77 -17.73 -32.77
CA PHE A 114 16.14 -18.94 -33.26
C PHE A 114 16.81 -19.39 -34.56
N SER A 115 16.63 -20.66 -34.87
CA SER A 115 17.12 -21.27 -36.09
C SER A 115 16.27 -22.46 -36.47
N VAL A 116 16.41 -22.84 -37.73
CA VAL A 116 16.00 -24.11 -38.30
C VAL A 116 17.16 -24.64 -39.15
N TYR A 117 17.02 -25.81 -39.75
CA TYR A 117 18.05 -26.32 -40.66
C TYR A 117 18.38 -25.30 -41.76
N ASN A 118 19.67 -24.95 -41.88
CA ASN A 118 20.24 -23.94 -42.77
C ASN A 118 19.79 -22.48 -42.55
N HIS A 119 18.98 -22.13 -41.56
CA HIS A 119 18.50 -20.75 -41.43
C HIS A 119 18.49 -20.28 -39.98
N ALA A 120 18.81 -19.01 -39.73
CA ALA A 120 18.74 -18.44 -38.40
C ALA A 120 18.39 -16.96 -38.44
N GLU A 121 17.88 -16.42 -37.33
CA GLU A 121 17.76 -14.97 -37.16
C GLU A 121 17.71 -14.62 -35.67
N ILE A 122 17.89 -13.33 -35.38
CA ILE A 122 17.71 -12.78 -34.04
C ILE A 122 16.68 -11.64 -34.06
N ILE A 123 15.61 -11.78 -33.30
CA ILE A 123 14.76 -10.62 -32.97
C ILE A 123 15.34 -9.95 -31.72
N THR A 124 15.93 -8.78 -31.92
CA THR A 124 16.37 -7.92 -30.81
C THR A 124 15.19 -7.08 -30.35
N SER A 125 14.68 -7.32 -29.13
CA SER A 125 13.54 -6.56 -28.63
C SER A 125 13.94 -5.11 -28.40
N LYS A 126 13.13 -4.17 -28.90
CA LYS A 126 13.31 -2.73 -28.67
C LYS A 126 12.63 -2.23 -27.39
N GLY A 127 12.06 -3.13 -26.59
CA GLY A 127 11.39 -2.83 -25.33
C GLY A 127 10.04 -2.14 -25.52
N ILE A 128 9.62 -1.33 -24.54
CA ILE A 128 8.43 -0.48 -24.61
C ILE A 128 8.48 0.47 -25.82
N PRO A 129 9.63 1.03 -26.25
CA PRO A 129 9.71 1.85 -27.47
C PRO A 129 9.22 1.19 -28.76
N ALA A 130 9.16 -0.14 -28.87
CA ALA A 130 8.54 -0.84 -30.01
C ALA A 130 7.01 -0.95 -29.92
N THR A 131 6.38 -0.46 -28.85
CA THR A 131 4.93 -0.42 -28.72
C THR A 131 4.39 0.94 -29.16
N GLY A 132 3.37 0.93 -30.02
CA GLY A 132 2.77 2.15 -30.54
C GLY A 132 1.53 1.88 -31.38
N LYS A 133 1.04 2.88 -32.10
CA LYS A 133 -0.25 2.80 -32.80
C LYS A 133 -0.19 2.84 -34.31
N THR A 134 0.89 3.36 -34.89
CA THR A 134 1.04 3.50 -36.34
C THR A 134 2.36 2.88 -36.78
N PHE A 135 2.30 1.95 -37.72
CA PHE A 135 3.47 1.29 -38.30
C PHE A 135 3.35 1.18 -39.82
N TYR A 136 4.46 0.90 -40.49
CA TYR A 136 4.49 0.48 -41.89
C TYR A 136 5.19 -0.89 -41.98
N ALA A 137 4.59 -1.84 -42.68
CA ALA A 137 5.14 -3.19 -42.83
C ALA A 137 6.43 -3.18 -43.66
N ALA A 138 7.43 -3.96 -43.24
CA ALA A 138 8.69 -4.11 -43.95
C ALA A 138 8.99 -5.59 -44.22
N SER A 139 9.63 -5.86 -45.35
CA SER A 139 10.24 -7.14 -45.68
C SER A 139 11.36 -6.91 -46.69
N ALA A 140 12.29 -7.85 -46.82
CA ALA A 140 13.19 -7.85 -47.97
C ALA A 140 12.36 -8.16 -49.24
N PRO A 141 12.56 -7.41 -50.34
CA PRO A 141 11.89 -7.71 -51.60
C PRO A 141 12.33 -9.09 -52.11
N ILE A 142 11.37 -9.91 -52.53
CA ILE A 142 11.67 -11.20 -53.15
C ILE A 142 12.08 -10.97 -54.60
N THR A 143 13.18 -11.56 -55.03
CA THR A 143 13.70 -11.41 -56.41
C THR A 143 13.53 -12.66 -57.27
N VAL A 144 13.06 -13.77 -56.69
CA VAL A 144 12.88 -15.05 -57.38
C VAL A 144 11.57 -15.73 -56.99
N SER A 145 10.86 -16.33 -57.96
CA SER A 145 9.63 -17.07 -57.68
C SER A 145 9.94 -18.43 -57.04
N ASN A 146 9.57 -18.60 -55.77
CA ASN A 146 9.70 -19.88 -55.09
C ASN A 146 8.66 -20.00 -53.96
N PHE A 147 8.00 -21.16 -53.88
CA PHE A 147 6.92 -21.41 -52.91
C PHE A 147 7.38 -21.45 -51.46
N ILE A 148 8.68 -21.70 -51.21
CA ILE A 148 9.27 -21.68 -49.87
C ILE A 148 9.41 -20.26 -49.32
N LEU A 149 9.48 -19.25 -50.20
CA LEU A 149 9.64 -17.86 -49.81
C LEU A 149 8.31 -17.27 -49.38
N ASN A 150 8.35 -16.28 -48.50
CA ASN A 150 7.17 -15.53 -48.09
C ASN A 150 7.51 -14.12 -47.64
N PHE A 151 6.51 -13.24 -47.62
CA PHE A 151 6.51 -12.13 -46.67
C PHE A 151 5.60 -12.50 -45.49
N MET A 152 5.89 -11.95 -44.32
CA MET A 152 5.01 -12.05 -43.16
C MET A 152 4.97 -10.75 -42.38
N THR A 153 3.86 -10.51 -41.70
CA THR A 153 3.73 -9.45 -40.69
C THR A 153 2.79 -9.94 -39.60
N SER A 154 3.20 -9.75 -38.35
CA SER A 154 2.38 -10.10 -37.19
C SER A 154 2.19 -8.90 -36.29
N VAL A 155 1.01 -8.85 -35.67
CA VAL A 155 0.63 -7.82 -34.71
C VAL A 155 0.27 -8.50 -33.39
N LEU A 156 0.90 -8.10 -32.30
CA LEU A 156 0.63 -8.57 -30.94
C LEU A 156 0.04 -7.43 -30.10
N ALA A 157 -1.12 -7.66 -29.49
CA ALA A 157 -1.80 -6.65 -28.68
C ALA A 157 -1.24 -6.58 -27.25
N THR A 158 -0.99 -5.36 -26.77
CA THR A 158 -0.53 -5.11 -25.39
C THR A 158 -1.67 -4.82 -24.43
N GLU A 159 -2.88 -4.58 -24.95
CA GLU A 159 -4.10 -4.26 -24.21
C GLU A 159 -5.33 -4.99 -24.77
N ASP A 160 -6.35 -5.18 -23.93
CA ASP A 160 -7.62 -5.80 -24.35
C ASP A 160 -8.42 -4.92 -25.30
N ASN A 161 -9.27 -5.52 -26.15
CA ASN A 161 -10.11 -4.80 -27.11
C ASN A 161 -9.32 -3.84 -28.02
N THR A 162 -8.15 -4.29 -28.48
CA THR A 162 -7.31 -3.56 -29.43
C THR A 162 -7.78 -3.85 -30.85
N THR A 163 -8.32 -2.84 -31.52
CA THR A 163 -8.71 -2.93 -32.93
C THR A 163 -7.56 -2.44 -33.80
N VAL A 164 -7.19 -3.25 -34.78
CA VAL A 164 -6.11 -3.00 -35.73
C VAL A 164 -6.68 -2.97 -37.14
N THR A 165 -6.26 -2.00 -37.94
CA THR A 165 -6.61 -1.82 -39.35
C THR A 165 -5.32 -1.78 -40.17
N ILE A 166 -5.23 -2.62 -41.21
CA ILE A 166 -4.11 -2.66 -42.14
C ILE A 166 -4.61 -2.31 -43.54
N SER A 167 -3.94 -1.39 -44.21
CA SER A 167 -4.30 -0.90 -45.55
C SER A 167 -3.08 -0.47 -46.35
N GLY A 168 -3.28 -0.09 -47.62
CA GLY A 168 -2.22 0.48 -48.45
C GLY A 168 -1.27 -0.53 -49.11
N TYR A 169 -1.48 -1.84 -48.94
CA TYR A 169 -0.84 -2.86 -49.79
C TYR A 169 -1.33 -2.77 -51.24
N LYS A 170 -0.49 -3.21 -52.19
CA LYS A 170 -0.84 -3.24 -53.61
C LYS A 170 -2.03 -4.17 -53.87
N SER A 171 -2.85 -3.84 -54.85
CA SER A 171 -3.98 -4.67 -55.28
C SER A 171 -3.56 -6.07 -55.78
N THR A 172 -2.31 -6.21 -56.22
CA THR A 172 -1.71 -7.46 -56.70
C THR A 172 -1.35 -8.44 -55.58
N VAL A 173 -1.35 -8.03 -54.31
CA VAL A 173 -1.03 -8.93 -53.19
C VAL A 173 -2.06 -10.03 -53.08
N GLU A 174 -1.59 -11.25 -52.83
CA GLU A 174 -2.40 -12.45 -52.63
C GLU A 174 -2.03 -13.11 -51.30
N PHE A 175 -2.98 -13.14 -50.38
CA PHE A 175 -2.80 -13.66 -49.02
C PHE A 175 -3.02 -15.17 -48.96
N SER A 176 -2.36 -15.87 -48.03
CA SER A 176 -2.49 -17.34 -47.93
C SER A 176 -3.86 -17.83 -47.47
N ASN A 177 -4.76 -16.94 -47.02
CA ASN A 177 -6.19 -17.26 -46.82
C ASN A 177 -7.04 -17.22 -48.10
N GLY A 178 -6.43 -16.96 -49.27
CA GLY A 178 -7.10 -16.89 -50.57
C GLY A 178 -7.72 -15.53 -50.91
N THR A 179 -7.60 -14.52 -50.02
CA THR A 179 -8.04 -13.16 -50.33
C THR A 179 -6.95 -12.39 -51.10
N THR A 180 -7.36 -11.43 -51.93
CA THR A 180 -6.44 -10.57 -52.69
C THR A 180 -6.57 -9.12 -52.28
N GLY A 181 -5.55 -8.30 -52.57
CA GLY A 181 -5.57 -6.86 -52.33
C GLY A 181 -6.72 -6.14 -53.05
N VAL A 182 -7.23 -6.70 -54.15
CA VAL A 182 -8.46 -6.21 -54.82
C VAL A 182 -9.71 -6.53 -54.00
N THR A 183 -9.88 -7.78 -53.58
CA THR A 183 -11.10 -8.25 -52.88
C THR A 183 -11.17 -7.78 -51.43
N ASN A 184 -10.02 -7.50 -50.82
CA ASN A 184 -9.90 -7.13 -49.42
C ASN A 184 -8.86 -6.00 -49.27
N PRO A 185 -9.17 -4.76 -49.71
CA PRO A 185 -8.21 -3.64 -49.72
C PRO A 185 -7.89 -3.09 -48.32
N THR A 186 -8.58 -3.57 -47.28
CA THR A 186 -8.30 -3.24 -45.88
C THR A 186 -8.64 -4.43 -45.00
N MET A 187 -7.75 -4.78 -44.07
CA MET A 187 -7.98 -5.81 -43.05
C MET A 187 -8.21 -5.17 -41.69
N THR A 188 -9.33 -5.48 -41.04
CA THR A 188 -9.63 -5.01 -39.67
C THR A 188 -9.94 -6.20 -38.75
N PHE A 189 -9.29 -6.24 -37.59
CA PHE A 189 -9.50 -7.28 -36.58
C PHE A 189 -9.34 -6.71 -35.17
N THR A 190 -9.89 -7.41 -34.18
CA THR A 190 -9.80 -7.05 -32.75
C THR A 190 -9.08 -8.15 -31.99
N LEU A 191 -8.14 -7.75 -31.14
CA LEU A 191 -7.31 -8.61 -30.31
C LEU A 191 -7.47 -8.24 -28.83
N ASN A 192 -7.43 -9.24 -27.97
CA ASN A 192 -7.22 -9.03 -26.54
C ASN A 192 -5.72 -9.02 -26.20
N LYS A 193 -5.36 -8.55 -25.01
CA LYS A 193 -3.96 -8.52 -24.57
C LYS A 193 -3.35 -9.92 -24.68
N GLY A 194 -2.14 -10.01 -25.22
CA GLY A 194 -1.45 -11.29 -25.39
C GLY A 194 -1.93 -12.14 -26.57
N GLN A 195 -2.99 -11.72 -27.27
CA GLN A 195 -3.37 -12.28 -28.56
C GLN A 195 -2.65 -11.58 -29.71
N SER A 196 -2.45 -12.30 -30.79
CA SER A 196 -1.80 -11.82 -31.99
C SER A 196 -2.56 -12.20 -33.26
N TYR A 197 -2.15 -11.62 -34.38
CA TYR A 197 -2.68 -11.90 -35.70
C TYR A 197 -1.52 -11.99 -36.70
N ILE A 198 -1.44 -13.10 -37.44
CA ILE A 198 -0.33 -13.39 -38.37
C ILE A 198 -0.82 -13.28 -39.80
N ILE A 199 -0.13 -12.48 -40.61
CA ILE A 199 -0.40 -12.24 -42.03
C ILE A 199 0.76 -12.79 -42.83
N ASP A 200 0.43 -13.43 -43.94
CA ASP A 200 1.37 -14.17 -44.78
C ASP A 200 0.96 -14.13 -46.25
N GLY A 201 1.97 -14.08 -47.13
CA GLY A 201 1.78 -14.23 -48.57
C GLY A 201 2.93 -15.01 -49.21
N ASN A 202 2.56 -15.88 -50.16
CA ASN A 202 3.47 -16.82 -50.80
C ASN A 202 4.37 -16.16 -51.86
N GLY A 203 5.69 -16.37 -51.77
CA GLY A 203 6.71 -15.89 -52.69
C GLY A 203 6.76 -16.58 -54.06
N SER A 204 5.86 -17.52 -54.37
CA SER A 204 5.65 -17.98 -55.74
C SER A 204 4.77 -17.02 -56.56
N LEU A 205 4.07 -16.08 -55.91
CA LEU A 205 3.14 -15.14 -56.52
C LEU A 205 3.84 -13.78 -56.73
N PRO A 206 3.97 -13.27 -57.97
CA PRO A 206 4.71 -12.03 -58.23
C PRO A 206 4.20 -10.82 -57.46
N GLY A 207 2.89 -10.75 -57.20
CA GLY A 207 2.30 -9.65 -56.42
C GLY A 207 2.74 -9.59 -54.96
N ASN A 208 3.27 -10.69 -54.42
CA ASN A 208 3.77 -10.79 -53.06
C ASN A 208 5.27 -10.46 -52.93
N PHE A 209 5.97 -10.23 -54.05
CA PHE A 209 7.42 -10.00 -54.00
C PHE A 209 7.76 -8.73 -53.23
N ASP A 210 6.95 -7.70 -53.41
CA ASP A 210 7.10 -6.41 -52.74
C ASP A 210 5.76 -5.73 -52.40
N GLY A 211 4.62 -6.33 -52.77
CA GLY A 211 3.34 -5.64 -52.76
C GLY A 211 2.81 -5.32 -51.36
N PHE A 212 3.33 -5.98 -50.32
CA PHE A 212 2.97 -5.73 -48.93
C PHE A 212 3.94 -4.77 -48.21
N ILE A 213 5.11 -4.47 -48.81
CA ILE A 213 6.08 -3.52 -48.25
C ILE A 213 5.43 -2.12 -48.24
N GLY A 214 5.47 -1.47 -47.08
CA GLY A 214 4.86 -0.15 -46.87
C GLY A 214 3.35 -0.17 -46.62
N SER A 215 2.76 -1.33 -46.33
CA SER A 215 1.38 -1.40 -45.83
C SER A 215 1.26 -0.69 -44.49
N LYS A 216 0.28 0.20 -44.36
CA LYS A 216 0.04 0.98 -43.15
C LYS A 216 -0.75 0.16 -42.14
N ILE A 217 -0.27 0.10 -40.90
CA ILE A 217 -0.91 -0.57 -39.77
C ILE A 217 -1.31 0.52 -38.77
N VAL A 218 -2.60 0.59 -38.43
CA VAL A 218 -3.15 1.56 -37.47
C VAL A 218 -3.95 0.83 -36.40
N SER A 219 -3.72 1.14 -35.13
CA SER A 219 -4.47 0.59 -34.02
C SER A 219 -5.02 1.66 -33.08
N ASN A 220 -6.14 1.36 -32.41
CA ASN A 220 -6.70 2.27 -31.40
C ASN A 220 -5.88 2.30 -30.10
N LYS A 221 -5.17 1.20 -29.82
CA LYS A 221 -4.34 0.94 -28.63
C LYS A 221 -2.95 0.43 -29.02
N PRO A 222 -1.93 0.55 -28.17
CA PRO A 222 -0.58 0.12 -28.50
C PRO A 222 -0.50 -1.36 -28.91
N VAL A 223 0.29 -1.64 -29.94
CA VAL A 223 0.61 -2.99 -30.42
C VAL A 223 2.11 -3.11 -30.65
N ASN A 224 2.57 -4.35 -30.74
CA ASN A 224 3.92 -4.70 -31.17
C ASN A 224 3.87 -5.37 -32.56
N VAL A 225 4.81 -5.03 -33.45
CA VAL A 225 4.85 -5.54 -34.82
C VAL A 225 6.18 -6.21 -35.11
N THR A 226 6.14 -7.44 -35.62
CA THR A 226 7.29 -8.14 -36.21
C THR A 226 6.98 -8.39 -37.68
N ASN A 227 7.91 -8.07 -38.57
CA ASN A 227 7.72 -8.20 -40.01
C ASN A 227 9.02 -8.57 -40.71
N GLY A 228 8.89 -9.10 -41.92
CA GLY A 228 10.01 -9.61 -42.68
C GLY A 228 9.62 -10.76 -43.60
N ASN A 229 10.58 -11.65 -43.80
CA ASN A 229 10.44 -12.91 -44.52
C ASN A 229 10.91 -14.01 -43.58
N PHE A 230 10.14 -15.08 -43.39
CA PHE A 230 10.67 -16.26 -42.69
C PHE A 230 11.65 -17.02 -43.60
N ASN A 231 11.35 -17.06 -44.90
CA ASN A 231 12.33 -17.38 -45.92
C ASN A 231 12.28 -16.28 -46.98
N GLY A 232 13.37 -15.52 -47.12
CA GLY A 232 13.51 -14.46 -48.11
C GLY A 232 14.75 -14.62 -48.98
N GLN A 233 14.68 -14.07 -50.20
CA GLN A 233 15.79 -14.04 -51.16
C GLN A 233 15.68 -12.76 -51.99
N TYR A 234 16.70 -11.90 -51.89
CA TYR A 234 16.72 -10.54 -52.44
C TYR A 234 17.96 -10.22 -53.29
N ALA A 235 18.92 -11.15 -53.41
CA ALA A 235 20.18 -10.95 -54.10
C ALA A 235 20.15 -11.26 -55.61
N GLY A 236 18.98 -11.59 -56.15
CA GLY A 236 18.78 -11.95 -57.56
C GLY A 236 18.08 -13.30 -57.74
N ASP A 237 18.35 -13.94 -58.88
CA ASP A 237 17.73 -15.22 -59.26
C ASP A 237 18.51 -16.42 -58.69
N PHE A 238 18.41 -16.59 -57.37
CA PHE A 238 19.02 -17.71 -56.63
C PHE A 238 17.96 -18.56 -55.94
N PRO A 239 17.17 -19.37 -56.68
CA PRO A 239 16.02 -20.09 -56.14
C PRO A 239 16.38 -21.15 -55.08
N GLY A 240 17.64 -21.59 -55.03
CA GLY A 240 18.15 -22.54 -54.04
C GLY A 240 18.69 -21.90 -52.76
N SER A 241 18.65 -20.57 -52.65
CA SER A 241 19.20 -19.82 -51.53
C SER A 241 18.09 -18.99 -50.89
N SER A 242 17.99 -19.03 -49.57
CA SER A 242 17.10 -18.18 -48.78
C SER A 242 17.59 -18.12 -47.35
N ASP A 243 17.18 -17.11 -46.60
CA ASP A 243 17.37 -17.10 -45.15
C ASP A 243 16.18 -16.43 -44.45
N ILE A 244 16.16 -16.49 -43.12
CA ILE A 244 15.23 -15.74 -42.30
C ILE A 244 15.68 -14.27 -42.27
N LEU A 245 14.75 -13.35 -42.57
CA LEU A 245 15.00 -11.92 -42.71
C LEU A 245 13.91 -11.12 -42.01
N MET A 246 14.05 -10.91 -40.71
CA MET A 246 13.02 -10.20 -39.95
C MET A 246 13.57 -9.47 -38.73
N ASP A 247 12.90 -8.38 -38.36
CA ASP A 247 13.17 -7.68 -37.11
C ASP A 247 11.85 -7.11 -36.57
N GLN A 248 11.92 -6.59 -35.34
CA GLN A 248 10.84 -5.85 -34.71
C GLN A 248 10.80 -4.41 -35.21
N SER A 249 9.62 -3.96 -35.63
CA SER A 249 9.38 -2.56 -36.00
C SER A 249 9.20 -1.66 -34.78
N VAL A 250 9.41 -0.35 -34.98
CA VAL A 250 9.06 0.71 -34.03
C VAL A 250 8.01 1.62 -34.64
N PRO A 251 7.16 2.29 -33.85
CA PRO A 251 6.07 3.08 -34.40
C PRO A 251 6.57 4.39 -35.04
N VAL A 252 5.77 4.96 -35.95
CA VAL A 252 6.16 6.11 -36.79
C VAL A 252 6.66 7.31 -35.99
N GLU A 253 6.08 7.57 -34.81
CA GLU A 253 6.47 8.65 -33.90
C GLU A 253 7.89 8.49 -33.30
N ARG A 254 8.53 7.32 -33.46
CA ARG A 254 9.90 7.03 -32.99
C ARG A 254 10.95 7.03 -34.09
N LEU A 255 10.55 7.28 -35.34
CA LEU A 255 11.47 7.33 -36.48
C LEU A 255 12.25 8.65 -36.53
N GLY A 256 13.35 8.63 -37.28
CA GLY A 256 14.14 9.81 -37.63
C GLY A 256 14.54 9.79 -39.10
N ASN A 257 15.55 10.58 -39.46
CA ASN A 257 15.87 10.86 -40.87
C ASN A 257 17.37 10.88 -41.22
N GLU A 258 18.26 10.54 -40.29
CA GLU A 258 19.70 10.36 -40.55
C GLU A 258 20.13 9.00 -40.01
N PHE A 259 20.87 8.20 -40.77
CA PHE A 259 21.20 6.82 -40.44
C PHE A 259 22.64 6.50 -40.82
N ALA A 260 23.29 5.65 -40.03
CA ALA A 260 24.59 5.07 -40.36
C ALA A 260 24.46 3.56 -40.42
N ILE A 261 25.05 2.96 -41.44
CA ILE A 261 25.01 1.52 -41.66
C ILE A 261 26.44 1.03 -41.87
N VAL A 262 26.81 -0.04 -41.19
CA VAL A 262 28.09 -0.72 -41.36
C VAL A 262 27.84 -1.99 -42.15
N LYS A 263 28.60 -2.20 -43.23
CA LYS A 263 28.43 -3.37 -44.09
C LYS A 263 28.53 -4.67 -43.29
N GLY A 264 27.70 -5.65 -43.60
CA GLY A 264 27.87 -7.03 -43.18
C GLY A 264 29.11 -7.68 -43.80
N ASN A 265 29.12 -8.99 -43.89
CA ASN A 265 30.27 -9.75 -44.38
C ASN A 265 30.25 -9.98 -45.90
N GLY A 266 29.14 -9.71 -46.59
CA GLY A 266 28.98 -9.99 -48.02
C GLY A 266 29.86 -9.13 -48.92
N SER A 267 30.21 -9.67 -50.08
CA SER A 267 31.00 -8.99 -51.09
C SER A 267 30.20 -7.89 -51.79
N ILE A 268 30.82 -6.75 -52.09
CA ILE A 268 30.20 -5.71 -52.94
C ILE A 268 30.01 -6.30 -54.35
N GLY A 269 28.80 -6.18 -54.89
CA GLY A 269 28.39 -6.75 -56.17
C GLY A 269 27.61 -8.06 -56.05
N ALA A 270 27.52 -8.65 -54.85
CA ALA A 270 26.72 -9.85 -54.60
C ALA A 270 25.25 -9.53 -54.33
N ASN A 271 24.86 -8.25 -54.23
CA ASN A 271 23.51 -7.78 -53.87
C ASN A 271 23.01 -8.27 -52.51
N MET A 272 23.90 -8.79 -51.66
CA MET A 272 23.58 -9.25 -50.30
C MET A 272 23.67 -8.16 -49.23
N GLU A 273 24.19 -6.98 -49.60
CA GLU A 273 24.32 -5.81 -48.74
C GLU A 273 23.43 -4.68 -49.26
N GLY A 274 22.87 -3.87 -48.37
CA GLY A 274 22.04 -2.74 -48.79
C GLY A 274 21.14 -2.21 -47.68
N ALA A 275 20.16 -1.41 -48.07
CA ALA A 275 19.13 -0.94 -47.14
C ALA A 275 17.79 -0.71 -47.83
N VAL A 276 16.71 -1.21 -47.24
CA VAL A 276 15.33 -0.92 -47.63
C VAL A 276 14.87 0.33 -46.88
N VAL A 277 14.50 1.38 -47.61
CA VAL A 277 13.95 2.63 -47.07
C VAL A 277 12.45 2.69 -47.36
N ILE A 278 11.61 2.92 -46.35
CA ILE A 278 10.15 3.02 -46.50
C ILE A 278 9.69 4.39 -46.03
N ALA A 279 8.96 5.12 -46.87
CA ALA A 279 8.48 6.45 -46.54
C ALA A 279 7.20 6.42 -45.70
N THR A 280 7.15 7.22 -44.65
CA THR A 280 5.92 7.43 -43.85
C THR A 280 5.14 8.67 -44.29
N GLU A 281 5.69 9.44 -45.22
CA GLU A 281 5.13 10.68 -45.74
C GLU A 281 5.44 10.89 -47.22
N ASP A 282 4.59 11.66 -47.90
CA ASP A 282 4.75 11.96 -49.33
C ASP A 282 5.97 12.82 -49.61
N ASN A 283 6.55 12.66 -50.81
CA ASN A 283 7.74 13.39 -51.26
C ASN A 283 8.96 13.24 -50.33
N THR A 284 9.16 12.05 -49.76
CA THR A 284 10.36 11.72 -49.00
C THR A 284 11.54 11.51 -49.94
N GLN A 285 12.54 12.37 -49.85
CA GLN A 285 13.78 12.31 -50.65
C GLN A 285 14.84 11.51 -49.90
N ILE A 286 15.59 10.67 -50.61
CA ILE A 286 16.64 9.81 -50.04
C ILE A 286 17.99 10.26 -50.59
N PHE A 287 18.95 10.53 -49.70
CA PHE A 287 20.32 10.91 -49.98
C PHE A 287 21.25 9.85 -49.40
N VAL A 288 22.33 9.54 -50.11
CA VAL A 288 23.36 8.59 -49.64
C VAL A 288 24.73 9.26 -49.68
N ASN A 289 25.51 9.07 -48.64
CA ASN A 289 26.83 9.67 -48.48
C ASN A 289 26.80 11.20 -48.72
N ASN A 290 27.61 11.70 -49.65
CA ASN A 290 27.66 13.10 -50.08
C ASN A 290 27.02 13.33 -51.46
N GLU A 291 26.21 12.39 -51.95
CA GLU A 291 25.59 12.47 -53.27
C GLU A 291 24.50 13.56 -53.33
N ILE A 292 24.57 14.37 -54.38
CA ILE A 292 23.53 15.32 -54.80
C ILE A 292 23.38 15.18 -56.32
N PRO A 293 22.16 15.05 -56.90
CA PRO A 293 20.80 15.09 -56.31
C PRO A 293 20.41 13.84 -55.48
N PRO A 294 19.22 13.79 -54.81
CA PRO A 294 18.77 12.60 -54.09
C PRO A 294 18.70 11.36 -55.00
N VAL A 295 19.03 10.19 -54.48
CA VAL A 295 19.02 8.92 -55.22
C VAL A 295 17.59 8.42 -55.51
N ALA A 296 16.61 8.85 -54.72
CA ALA A 296 15.19 8.57 -54.95
C ALA A 296 14.30 9.62 -54.27
N THR A 297 13.07 9.78 -54.78
CA THR A 297 11.97 10.48 -54.11
C THR A 297 10.74 9.58 -54.13
N ILE A 298 10.23 9.24 -52.95
CA ILE A 298 9.17 8.24 -52.76
C ILE A 298 8.03 8.81 -51.91
N ASN A 299 6.81 8.33 -52.15
CA ASN A 299 5.60 8.73 -51.44
C ASN A 299 5.27 7.79 -50.27
N THR A 300 4.32 8.20 -49.42
CA THR A 300 3.89 7.41 -48.26
C THR A 300 3.59 5.96 -48.63
N GLY A 301 4.17 5.00 -47.90
CA GLY A 301 3.98 3.57 -48.14
C GLY A 301 4.75 3.01 -49.35
N GLN A 302 5.49 3.84 -50.09
CA GLN A 302 6.45 3.35 -51.08
C GLN A 302 7.80 3.04 -50.41
N TYR A 303 8.58 2.20 -51.06
CA TYR A 303 9.93 1.83 -50.62
C TYR A 303 10.97 2.02 -51.72
N PHE A 304 12.23 2.06 -51.33
CA PHE A 304 13.40 2.09 -52.22
C PHE A 304 14.52 1.24 -51.61
N VAL A 305 15.20 0.43 -52.43
CA VAL A 305 16.38 -0.34 -51.99
C VAL A 305 17.64 0.39 -52.41
N ILE A 306 18.44 0.78 -51.43
CA ILE A 306 19.78 1.31 -51.64
C ILE A 306 20.71 0.12 -51.96
N PRO A 307 21.37 0.08 -53.14
CA PRO A 307 22.20 -1.05 -53.53
C PRO A 307 23.54 -1.09 -52.80
N ASP A 308 24.16 -2.27 -52.73
CA ASP A 308 25.47 -2.50 -52.10
C ASP A 308 26.59 -1.59 -52.64
N THR A 309 26.53 -1.25 -53.92
CA THR A 309 27.50 -0.35 -54.59
C THR A 309 27.60 1.05 -53.97
N LYS A 310 26.65 1.44 -53.09
CA LYS A 310 26.69 2.72 -52.36
C LYS A 310 27.54 2.68 -51.09
N TYR A 311 27.92 1.51 -50.58
CA TYR A 311 28.85 1.41 -49.46
C TYR A 311 30.24 1.94 -49.84
N GLN A 312 30.82 2.77 -48.98
CA GLN A 312 32.12 3.41 -49.21
C GLN A 312 33.22 2.72 -48.39
N LEU A 313 34.34 2.40 -49.03
CA LEU A 313 35.54 1.90 -48.36
C LEU A 313 36.22 3.03 -47.59
N GLN A 314 36.40 2.85 -46.28
CA GLN A 314 37.00 3.88 -45.40
C GLN A 314 38.42 3.53 -44.95
N GLY A 315 38.86 2.29 -45.16
CA GLY A 315 40.18 1.77 -44.78
C GLY A 315 40.10 0.35 -44.23
N SER A 316 41.19 -0.41 -44.34
CA SER A 316 41.31 -1.77 -43.77
C SER A 316 40.17 -2.75 -44.12
N GLY A 317 39.55 -2.60 -45.31
CA GLY A 317 38.40 -3.41 -45.72
C GLY A 317 37.08 -3.07 -45.01
N HIS A 318 37.02 -1.99 -44.24
CA HIS A 318 35.81 -1.50 -43.58
C HIS A 318 34.97 -0.62 -44.50
N TYR A 319 33.70 -0.99 -44.65
CA TYR A 319 32.74 -0.27 -45.47
C TYR A 319 31.58 0.24 -44.64
N ASN A 320 31.18 1.48 -44.89
CA ASN A 320 29.98 2.06 -44.29
C ASN A 320 29.17 2.88 -45.29
N LEU A 321 27.93 3.15 -44.92
CA LEU A 321 26.95 3.88 -45.71
C LEU A 321 26.24 4.88 -44.81
N TYR A 322 26.24 6.14 -45.22
CA TYR A 322 25.45 7.18 -44.58
C TYR A 322 24.17 7.43 -45.38
N VAL A 323 23.00 7.40 -44.72
CA VAL A 323 21.71 7.63 -45.36
C VAL A 323 21.03 8.82 -44.69
N LYS A 324 20.52 9.76 -45.49
CA LYS A 324 19.73 10.88 -45.01
C LYS A 324 18.43 10.98 -45.79
N THR A 325 17.32 11.18 -45.11
CA THR A 325 16.02 11.39 -45.73
C THR A 325 15.51 12.80 -45.43
N SER A 326 14.68 13.37 -46.33
CA SER A 326 14.06 14.68 -46.07
C SER A 326 12.99 14.65 -44.99
N LYS A 327 12.46 13.46 -44.69
CA LYS A 327 11.40 13.18 -43.72
C LYS A 327 11.70 11.89 -42.96
N ASN A 328 10.96 11.62 -41.89
CA ASN A 328 11.11 10.39 -41.14
C ASN A 328 10.82 9.17 -42.03
N ALA A 329 11.61 8.11 -41.88
CA ALA A 329 11.49 6.91 -42.69
C ALA A 329 11.91 5.67 -41.89
N TYR A 330 11.44 4.50 -42.30
CA TYR A 330 12.05 3.24 -41.86
C TYR A 330 13.28 2.97 -42.71
N VAL A 331 14.34 2.47 -42.08
CA VAL A 331 15.52 1.95 -42.76
C VAL A 331 15.81 0.57 -42.21
N TYR A 332 15.74 -0.46 -43.05
CA TYR A 332 16.14 -1.81 -42.70
C TYR A 332 17.38 -2.18 -43.49
N GLN A 333 18.47 -2.54 -42.80
CA GLN A 333 19.66 -3.08 -43.44
C GLN A 333 19.39 -4.53 -43.85
N ILE A 334 19.72 -4.84 -45.10
CA ILE A 334 19.93 -6.18 -45.60
C ILE A 334 21.44 -6.44 -45.61
N LEU A 335 21.87 -7.58 -45.08
CA LEU A 335 23.29 -7.89 -44.91
C LEU A 335 23.58 -9.36 -45.13
N ALA A 336 24.85 -9.69 -45.40
CA ALA A 336 25.32 -11.07 -45.42
C ALA A 336 26.07 -11.43 -44.14
N GLY A 337 25.86 -12.65 -43.65
CA GLY A 337 26.50 -13.24 -42.49
C GLY A 337 27.88 -13.80 -42.79
N ASP A 338 28.13 -14.27 -44.01
CA ASP A 338 29.41 -14.79 -44.49
C ASP A 338 29.90 -14.02 -45.74
N SER A 339 31.19 -14.15 -46.03
CA SER A 339 31.91 -13.56 -47.16
C SER A 339 32.36 -14.60 -48.20
N ALA A 340 32.16 -15.89 -47.94
CA ALA A 340 32.53 -16.94 -48.87
C ALA A 340 31.64 -16.91 -50.13
N SER A 341 32.27 -16.82 -51.30
CA SER A 341 31.58 -16.76 -52.60
C SER A 341 30.66 -17.97 -52.79
N GLY A 342 29.39 -17.70 -53.12
CA GLY A 342 28.33 -18.72 -53.26
C GLY A 342 27.58 -19.04 -51.96
N SER A 343 28.24 -19.00 -50.80
CA SER A 343 27.60 -19.13 -49.48
C SER A 343 26.95 -17.81 -49.04
N GLU A 344 27.57 -16.67 -49.37
CA GLU A 344 27.09 -15.35 -48.95
C GLU A 344 25.62 -15.07 -49.32
N VAL A 345 25.12 -15.58 -50.45
CA VAL A 345 23.72 -15.42 -50.92
C VAL A 345 22.68 -16.24 -50.16
N ALA A 346 23.13 -17.14 -49.28
CA ALA A 346 22.29 -17.93 -48.39
C ALA A 346 22.41 -17.47 -46.91
N THR A 347 23.26 -16.49 -46.60
CA THR A 347 23.50 -16.04 -45.22
C THR A 347 22.85 -14.69 -44.95
N GLY A 348 21.55 -14.58 -45.15
CA GLY A 348 20.84 -13.32 -45.01
C GLY A 348 20.77 -12.80 -43.57
N GLY A 349 20.57 -11.50 -43.40
CA GLY A 349 20.18 -10.90 -42.12
C GLY A 349 19.41 -9.60 -42.34
N PHE A 350 18.49 -9.29 -41.43
CA PHE A 350 17.63 -8.12 -41.56
C PHE A 350 17.58 -7.30 -40.27
N ASN A 351 18.10 -6.07 -40.31
CA ASN A 351 18.22 -5.21 -39.13
C ASN A 351 17.40 -3.94 -39.29
N PHE A 352 16.51 -3.63 -38.36
CA PHE A 352 15.97 -2.28 -38.25
C PHE A 352 17.11 -1.32 -37.81
N ILE A 353 17.36 -0.28 -38.60
CA ILE A 353 18.36 0.74 -38.32
C ILE A 353 17.68 1.97 -37.72
N PRO A 354 17.90 2.26 -36.42
CA PRO A 354 17.42 3.49 -35.81
C PRO A 354 18.18 4.70 -36.34
N ALA A 355 17.53 5.85 -36.29
CA ALA A 355 18.16 7.10 -36.69
C ALA A 355 19.26 7.54 -35.71
N LEU A 356 20.30 8.16 -36.25
CA LEU A 356 21.37 8.81 -35.52
C LEU A 356 20.81 9.91 -34.63
N ASN A 357 21.20 9.92 -33.36
CA ASN A 357 20.78 10.91 -32.41
C ASN A 357 21.85 11.08 -31.32
N CYS A 358 22.14 12.30 -30.88
CA CYS A 358 23.06 12.52 -29.77
C CYS A 358 22.44 12.14 -28.39
N TYR A 359 21.13 11.80 -28.34
CA TYR A 359 20.44 11.21 -27.18
C TYR A 359 20.56 9.68 -27.06
N LEU A 360 21.30 9.03 -27.96
CA LEU A 360 21.58 7.59 -27.87
C LEU A 360 22.39 7.28 -26.60
N PRO A 361 22.33 6.05 -26.06
CA PRO A 361 23.05 5.68 -24.84
C PRO A 361 24.56 5.87 -25.01
N LYS A 362 25.25 6.10 -23.89
CA LYS A 362 26.73 6.14 -23.82
C LYS A 362 27.35 4.78 -23.49
N GLN A 363 26.53 3.78 -23.18
CA GLN A 363 26.97 2.44 -22.84
C GLN A 363 25.93 1.41 -23.26
N ILE A 364 26.38 0.29 -23.82
CA ILE A 364 25.59 -0.93 -24.05
C ILE A 364 26.25 -2.00 -23.21
N ASN A 365 25.58 -2.47 -22.17
CA ASN A 365 26.20 -3.29 -21.13
C ASN A 365 25.65 -4.70 -21.18
N GLU A 366 26.49 -5.72 -20.99
CA GLU A 366 26.03 -7.11 -20.81
C GLU A 366 25.23 -7.69 -22.00
N LEU A 367 25.61 -7.45 -23.26
CA LEU A 367 25.06 -8.23 -24.39
C LEU A 367 25.48 -9.70 -24.25
N GLY A 368 24.63 -10.53 -23.67
CA GLY A 368 24.94 -11.90 -23.27
C GLY A 368 25.21 -12.81 -24.45
N PHE A 369 26.28 -13.60 -24.35
CA PHE A 369 26.63 -14.68 -25.28
C PHE A 369 26.53 -14.27 -26.76
N ILE A 370 27.07 -13.12 -27.18
CA ILE A 370 26.77 -12.44 -28.45
C ILE A 370 26.84 -13.32 -29.71
N ASN A 371 27.72 -14.33 -29.69
CA ASN A 371 28.00 -15.24 -30.79
C ASN A 371 27.25 -16.58 -30.72
N GLU A 372 26.34 -16.73 -29.75
CA GLU A 372 25.64 -17.98 -29.49
C GLU A 372 24.29 -18.06 -30.22
N ASN A 373 24.18 -18.93 -31.21
CA ASN A 373 22.91 -19.39 -31.78
C ASN A 373 23.12 -20.83 -32.25
N PHE A 374 22.37 -21.80 -31.71
CA PHE A 374 22.55 -23.20 -32.07
C PHE A 374 21.90 -23.46 -33.42
N VAL A 375 22.68 -23.83 -34.44
CA VAL A 375 22.20 -23.97 -35.81
C VAL A 375 22.72 -25.26 -36.42
N HIS A 376 21.92 -25.87 -37.29
CA HIS A 376 22.34 -26.99 -38.13
C HIS A 376 22.51 -26.49 -39.56
N SER A 377 23.59 -26.88 -40.22
CA SER A 377 23.81 -26.54 -41.63
C SER A 377 24.30 -27.73 -42.44
N ASN A 378 24.35 -27.61 -43.76
CA ASN A 378 24.89 -28.66 -44.64
C ASN A 378 26.35 -29.01 -44.28
N ALA A 379 27.18 -28.01 -43.98
CA ALA A 379 28.55 -28.21 -43.52
C ALA A 379 28.65 -28.65 -42.04
N ASN A 380 27.60 -28.41 -41.25
CA ASN A 380 27.56 -28.68 -39.80
C ASN A 380 26.29 -29.47 -39.40
N PRO A 381 26.12 -30.72 -39.86
CA PRO A 381 24.90 -31.49 -39.63
C PRO A 381 24.70 -31.93 -38.18
N LEU A 382 25.76 -31.88 -37.36
CA LEU A 382 25.71 -32.15 -35.91
C LEU A 382 25.36 -30.92 -35.07
N GLY A 383 25.23 -29.76 -35.71
CA GLY A 383 24.96 -28.49 -35.06
C GLY A 383 26.22 -27.76 -34.59
N ILE A 384 26.21 -26.43 -34.70
CA ILE A 384 27.22 -25.53 -34.12
C ILE A 384 26.53 -24.49 -33.24
N LEU A 385 27.13 -24.21 -32.09
CA LEU A 385 26.56 -23.28 -31.12
C LEU A 385 27.10 -21.85 -31.27
N ASN A 386 28.39 -21.73 -31.60
CA ASN A 386 29.11 -20.47 -31.65
C ASN A 386 29.36 -20.09 -33.11
N ILE A 387 28.73 -19.01 -33.58
CA ILE A 387 28.81 -18.55 -34.97
C ILE A 387 29.78 -17.37 -35.05
N PRO A 388 30.67 -17.32 -36.07
CA PRO A 388 31.51 -16.16 -36.32
C PRO A 388 30.68 -14.87 -36.35
N THR A 389 30.93 -13.98 -35.39
CA THR A 389 30.12 -12.78 -35.17
C THR A 389 30.99 -11.54 -35.26
N LYS A 390 30.62 -10.60 -36.12
CA LYS A 390 31.23 -9.27 -36.24
C LYS A 390 30.39 -8.25 -35.49
N LEU A 391 31.01 -7.50 -34.59
CA LEU A 391 30.40 -6.37 -33.87
C LEU A 391 30.62 -5.08 -34.66
N ASN A 392 29.52 -4.48 -35.09
CA ASN A 392 29.49 -3.19 -35.77
C ASN A 392 29.15 -2.10 -34.75
N LEU A 393 29.98 -1.06 -34.61
CA LEU A 393 29.70 0.06 -33.71
C LEU A 393 29.56 1.36 -34.48
N ILE A 394 28.66 2.23 -34.04
CA ILE A 394 28.48 3.59 -34.57
C ILE A 394 28.51 4.55 -33.39
N THR A 395 29.40 5.55 -33.41
CA THR A 395 29.54 6.52 -32.33
C THR A 395 29.88 7.91 -32.85
N GLU A 396 29.65 8.93 -32.04
CA GLU A 396 30.06 10.28 -32.39
C GLU A 396 31.59 10.41 -32.49
N LYS A 397 32.04 11.22 -33.45
CA LYS A 397 33.46 11.49 -33.68
C LYS A 397 34.11 12.09 -32.42
N GLY A 398 35.29 11.59 -32.09
CA GLY A 398 36.04 11.97 -30.90
C GLY A 398 35.59 11.27 -29.60
N ALA A 399 34.70 10.28 -29.67
CA ALA A 399 34.40 9.44 -28.53
C ALA A 399 35.55 8.48 -28.19
N VAL A 400 35.76 8.23 -26.89
CA VAL A 400 36.64 7.14 -26.42
C VAL A 400 35.77 5.91 -26.23
N VAL A 401 36.01 4.87 -27.02
CA VAL A 401 35.24 3.62 -27.01
C VAL A 401 36.06 2.49 -26.41
N THR A 402 35.45 1.70 -25.53
CA THR A 402 36.00 0.43 -25.04
C THR A 402 35.00 -0.70 -25.24
N VAL A 403 35.51 -1.88 -25.55
CA VAL A 403 34.78 -3.15 -25.62
C VAL A 403 35.39 -4.08 -24.58
N ASN A 404 34.57 -4.54 -23.63
CA ASN A 404 34.99 -5.31 -22.45
C ASN A 404 36.16 -4.66 -21.70
N GLY A 405 36.15 -3.33 -21.57
CA GLY A 405 37.19 -2.56 -20.88
C GLY A 405 38.47 -2.31 -21.69
N THR A 406 38.57 -2.87 -22.91
CA THR A 406 39.72 -2.69 -23.79
C THR A 406 39.39 -1.80 -24.99
N GLN A 407 40.32 -0.95 -25.42
CA GLN A 407 40.10 -0.12 -26.61
C GLN A 407 40.18 -1.00 -27.86
N PRO A 408 39.23 -0.86 -28.83
CA PRO A 408 39.30 -1.58 -30.10
C PRO A 408 40.62 -1.32 -30.83
N LEU A 409 41.14 -2.32 -31.54
CA LEU A 409 42.33 -2.17 -32.37
C LEU A 409 42.10 -1.11 -33.45
N ALA A 410 43.10 -0.28 -33.73
CA ALA A 410 43.01 0.77 -34.74
C ALA A 410 42.65 0.24 -36.14
N SER A 411 42.96 -1.02 -36.44
CA SER A 411 42.56 -1.70 -37.68
C SER A 411 41.06 -2.00 -37.78
N THR A 412 40.31 -1.86 -36.69
CA THR A 412 38.86 -2.11 -36.59
C THR A 412 38.04 -0.82 -36.40
N GLY A 413 38.70 0.35 -36.33
CA GLY A 413 38.10 1.66 -36.21
C GLY A 413 38.82 2.56 -35.19
N PRO A 414 38.41 3.83 -35.04
CA PRO A 414 37.27 4.46 -35.70
C PRO A 414 37.55 4.80 -37.17
N PHE A 415 36.61 4.46 -38.05
CA PHE A 415 36.59 4.87 -39.45
C PHE A 415 35.63 6.03 -39.68
N ASN A 416 36.01 7.01 -40.50
CA ASN A 416 35.14 8.12 -40.91
C ASN A 416 33.94 7.60 -41.73
N MET A 417 32.94 8.46 -41.94
CA MET A 417 31.81 8.19 -42.83
C MET A 417 31.69 9.27 -43.89
N THR A 418 31.67 8.89 -45.16
CA THR A 418 31.43 9.86 -46.25
C THR A 418 30.02 10.42 -46.13
N GLY A 419 29.86 11.74 -46.15
CA GLY A 419 28.56 12.41 -46.00
C GLY A 419 28.27 13.01 -44.62
N THR A 420 29.06 12.66 -43.60
CA THR A 420 28.94 13.26 -42.27
C THR A 420 30.29 13.40 -41.57
N ASN A 421 30.50 14.50 -40.83
CA ASN A 421 31.70 14.70 -40.00
C ASN A 421 31.45 14.36 -38.52
N ASN A 422 30.21 14.01 -38.16
CA ASN A 422 29.78 13.88 -36.77
C ASN A 422 29.91 12.45 -36.24
N TRP A 423 29.97 11.45 -37.12
CA TRP A 423 29.91 10.03 -36.76
C TRP A 423 31.10 9.24 -37.30
N VAL A 424 31.52 8.24 -36.54
CA VAL A 424 32.54 7.27 -36.91
C VAL A 424 32.03 5.85 -36.61
N THR A 425 32.62 4.87 -37.29
CA THR A 425 32.18 3.46 -37.19
C THR A 425 33.32 2.51 -36.90
N TYR A 426 32.99 1.36 -36.33
CA TYR A 426 33.91 0.25 -36.07
C TYR A 426 33.33 -1.04 -36.63
N GLY A 427 34.21 -1.95 -37.05
CA GLY A 427 33.89 -3.32 -37.46
C GLY A 427 34.85 -4.28 -36.78
N ILE A 428 34.43 -4.88 -35.67
CA ILE A 428 35.26 -5.72 -34.81
C ILE A 428 34.91 -7.19 -35.07
N PRO A 429 35.78 -7.97 -35.73
CA PRO A 429 35.46 -9.35 -36.09
C PRO A 429 35.59 -10.30 -34.90
N ASN A 430 34.93 -11.47 -35.01
CA ASN A 430 35.07 -12.62 -34.11
C ASN A 430 34.89 -12.30 -32.62
N VAL A 431 33.91 -11.47 -32.29
CA VAL A 431 33.55 -11.20 -30.89
C VAL A 431 32.87 -12.42 -30.28
N THR A 432 33.15 -12.71 -29.00
CA THR A 432 32.60 -13.88 -28.30
C THR A 432 32.17 -13.58 -26.88
N GLY A 433 31.21 -14.33 -26.36
CA GLY A 433 30.77 -14.25 -24.97
C GLY A 433 29.95 -13.00 -24.68
N THR A 434 29.99 -12.53 -23.43
CA THR A 434 29.24 -11.34 -23.02
C THR A 434 30.00 -10.07 -23.39
N ILE A 435 29.32 -9.14 -24.07
CA ILE A 435 29.93 -7.90 -24.57
C ILE A 435 29.41 -6.67 -23.81
N THR A 436 30.33 -5.83 -23.36
CA THR A 436 30.07 -4.51 -22.80
C THR A 436 30.80 -3.47 -23.64
N VAL A 437 30.05 -2.51 -24.18
CA VAL A 437 30.58 -1.38 -24.95
C VAL A 437 30.36 -0.10 -24.15
N VAL A 438 31.43 0.64 -23.86
CA VAL A 438 31.38 1.95 -23.19
C VAL A 438 31.92 3.00 -24.14
N SER A 439 31.23 4.13 -24.25
CA SER A 439 31.64 5.29 -25.03
C SER A 439 31.50 6.57 -24.22
N THR A 440 32.36 7.57 -24.46
CA THR A 440 32.19 8.90 -23.87
C THR A 440 31.08 9.72 -24.54
N LYS A 441 30.54 9.25 -25.66
CA LYS A 441 29.44 9.88 -26.44
C LYS A 441 28.41 8.84 -26.87
N ALA A 442 27.37 9.27 -27.59
CA ALA A 442 26.35 8.38 -28.17
C ALA A 442 26.97 7.17 -28.90
N ILE A 443 26.47 5.96 -28.61
CA ILE A 443 26.92 4.69 -29.20
C ILE A 443 25.73 3.81 -29.58
N MET A 444 25.84 3.14 -30.72
CA MET A 444 24.98 2.03 -31.14
C MET A 444 25.84 0.83 -31.48
N ALA A 445 25.30 -0.36 -31.30
CA ALA A 445 25.91 -1.60 -31.73
C ALA A 445 24.98 -2.36 -32.67
N GLY A 446 25.55 -3.11 -33.59
CA GLY A 446 24.85 -4.13 -34.35
C GLY A 446 25.79 -5.30 -34.55
N ILE A 447 25.26 -6.41 -35.04
CA ILE A 447 26.04 -7.58 -35.40
C ILE A 447 25.69 -8.05 -36.80
N SER A 448 26.67 -8.70 -37.40
CA SER A 448 26.52 -9.52 -38.60
C SER A 448 27.23 -10.83 -38.32
N ALA A 449 26.51 -11.94 -38.45
CA ALA A 449 27.06 -13.26 -38.15
C ALA A 449 26.58 -14.27 -39.18
N GLY A 450 27.41 -15.26 -39.45
CA GLY A 450 27.04 -16.34 -40.32
C GLY A 450 28.14 -17.39 -40.48
N SER A 451 27.73 -18.53 -41.02
CA SER A 451 28.59 -19.65 -41.36
C SER A 451 27.86 -20.57 -42.33
N ASP A 452 28.49 -20.95 -43.43
CA ASP A 452 27.92 -21.85 -44.44
C ASP A 452 26.63 -21.28 -45.05
N ALA A 453 25.47 -21.90 -44.81
CA ALA A 453 24.18 -21.44 -45.31
C ALA A 453 23.38 -20.64 -44.28
N VAL A 454 23.95 -20.36 -43.10
CA VAL A 454 23.26 -19.68 -42.00
C VAL A 454 23.80 -18.26 -41.86
N GLY A 455 22.94 -17.26 -41.95
CA GLY A 455 23.23 -15.87 -41.59
C GLY A 455 22.25 -15.36 -40.55
N TYR A 456 22.60 -14.25 -39.88
CA TYR A 456 21.66 -13.44 -39.12
C TYR A 456 22.24 -12.05 -38.83
N GLY A 457 21.33 -11.12 -38.57
CA GLY A 457 21.62 -9.78 -38.10
C GLY A 457 21.12 -9.58 -36.67
N GLY A 458 21.66 -8.57 -35.98
CA GLY A 458 20.95 -8.01 -34.83
C GLY A 458 21.39 -6.59 -34.58
N PHE A 459 20.46 -5.65 -34.41
CA PHE A 459 20.81 -4.27 -34.10
C PHE A 459 20.49 -3.93 -32.65
N PHE A 460 21.55 -3.69 -31.87
CA PHE A 460 21.55 -3.39 -30.45
C PHE A 460 21.77 -1.89 -30.22
N ALA A 461 20.72 -1.10 -30.32
CA ALA A 461 20.78 0.33 -30.09
C ALA A 461 19.72 0.77 -29.10
N GLY A 462 20.10 1.70 -28.22
CA GLY A 462 19.11 2.44 -27.46
C GLY A 462 18.49 3.50 -28.35
N PHE A 463 17.18 3.45 -28.59
CA PHE A 463 16.42 4.62 -29.02
C PHE A 463 16.60 5.74 -27.98
N PRO A 464 16.56 7.02 -28.38
CA PRO A 464 16.68 8.13 -27.44
C PRO A 464 15.64 7.96 -26.32
N THR A 465 16.12 7.86 -25.09
CA THR A 465 15.24 7.76 -23.93
C THR A 465 14.51 9.07 -23.79
N GLN A 466 13.19 9.03 -23.93
CA GLN A 466 12.36 10.20 -23.68
C GLN A 466 12.32 10.43 -22.17
N PRO A 467 12.53 11.66 -21.69
CA PRO A 467 12.40 11.95 -20.27
C PRO A 467 10.96 11.62 -19.83
N VAL A 468 10.80 10.75 -18.85
CA VAL A 468 9.51 10.50 -18.20
C VAL A 468 9.51 11.06 -16.79
N ILE A 469 8.34 11.49 -16.31
CA ILE A 469 8.19 11.96 -14.94
C ILE A 469 7.65 10.82 -14.09
N LEU A 470 8.44 10.38 -13.11
CA LEU A 470 8.05 9.47 -12.05
C LEU A 470 7.53 10.25 -10.85
N LYS A 471 6.53 9.68 -10.15
CA LYS A 471 5.98 10.22 -8.90
C LYS A 471 6.50 9.40 -7.72
N SER A 472 6.95 10.08 -6.67
CA SER A 472 7.23 9.48 -5.36
C SER A 472 6.71 10.39 -4.24
N GLY A 473 6.53 9.85 -3.02
CA GLY A 473 5.96 10.59 -1.89
C GLY A 473 4.42 10.52 -1.82
N GLY A 474 3.77 11.64 -1.51
CA GLY A 474 2.31 11.76 -1.40
C GLY A 474 1.56 11.70 -2.73
N ASP A 475 0.23 11.63 -2.66
CA ASP A 475 -0.63 11.49 -3.86
C ASP A 475 -1.07 12.82 -4.49
N CYS A 476 -0.98 13.92 -3.75
CA CYS A 476 -1.44 15.25 -4.11
C CYS A 476 -0.57 16.33 -3.45
N VAL A 477 -0.70 17.60 -3.86
CA VAL A 477 0.07 18.70 -3.25
C VAL A 477 -0.59 19.21 -1.97
N PRO A 478 0.20 19.51 -0.90
CA PRO A 478 1.66 19.32 -0.79
C PRO A 478 2.06 17.87 -0.49
N GLY A 479 3.24 17.44 -0.96
CA GLY A 479 3.84 16.14 -0.59
C GLY A 479 4.28 15.25 -1.76
N VAL A 480 4.00 15.65 -3.01
CA VAL A 480 4.45 14.94 -4.22
C VAL A 480 5.89 15.33 -4.57
N VAL A 481 6.70 14.35 -4.99
CA VAL A 481 8.01 14.56 -5.61
C VAL A 481 7.98 14.00 -7.03
N LEU A 482 8.21 14.87 -8.02
CA LEU A 482 8.35 14.50 -9.42
C LEU A 482 9.83 14.29 -9.74
N THR A 483 10.18 13.20 -10.40
CA THR A 483 11.55 12.88 -10.79
C THR A 483 11.60 12.58 -12.28
N VAL A 484 12.48 13.23 -13.02
CA VAL A 484 12.78 12.85 -14.40
C VAL A 484 13.62 11.60 -14.39
N ASP A 485 13.16 10.56 -15.09
CA ASP A 485 13.88 9.31 -15.27
C ASP A 485 14.04 9.00 -16.77
N PRO A 486 15.17 8.42 -17.20
CA PRO A 486 16.37 8.17 -16.41
C PRO A 486 17.17 9.44 -16.07
N ILE A 487 17.89 9.45 -14.94
CA ILE A 487 18.72 10.58 -14.51
C ILE A 487 20.07 10.54 -15.26
N ILE A 488 20.05 10.81 -16.56
CA ILE A 488 21.23 10.74 -17.45
C ILE A 488 21.48 12.01 -18.27
N TYR A 489 20.61 13.02 -18.13
CA TYR A 489 20.67 14.25 -18.92
C TYR A 489 21.60 15.28 -18.28
N ASP A 490 22.18 16.16 -19.09
CA ASP A 490 23.15 17.17 -18.64
C ASP A 490 22.45 18.34 -17.94
N THR A 491 21.26 18.74 -18.41
CA THR A 491 20.46 19.79 -17.78
C THR A 491 18.98 19.42 -17.68
N TYR A 492 18.29 20.02 -16.70
CA TYR A 492 16.86 19.90 -16.49
C TYR A 492 16.24 21.29 -16.39
N GLN A 493 15.00 21.43 -16.82
CA GLN A 493 14.22 22.65 -16.64
C GLN A 493 12.73 22.32 -16.58
N TRP A 494 12.10 22.57 -15.43
CA TRP A 494 10.68 22.28 -15.22
C TRP A 494 9.75 23.40 -15.66
N TYR A 495 8.55 22.99 -16.07
CA TYR A 495 7.44 23.83 -16.51
C TYR A 495 6.14 23.38 -15.83
N ARG A 496 5.24 24.34 -15.59
CA ARG A 496 3.86 24.10 -15.14
C ARG A 496 2.91 24.76 -16.13
N ASN A 497 1.99 23.99 -16.71
CA ASN A 497 1.05 24.45 -17.74
C ASN A 497 1.77 25.21 -18.88
N ASP A 498 2.90 24.65 -19.35
CA ASP A 498 3.79 25.23 -20.37
C ASP A 498 4.50 26.55 -19.95
N ILE A 499 4.37 27.00 -18.70
CA ILE A 499 5.06 28.16 -18.15
C ILE A 499 6.33 27.73 -17.40
N LEU A 500 7.44 28.42 -17.66
CA LEU A 500 8.74 28.18 -17.05
C LEU A 500 8.72 28.34 -15.52
N ILE A 501 9.25 27.35 -14.80
CA ILE A 501 9.48 27.45 -13.35
C ILE A 501 10.93 27.90 -13.11
N ILE A 502 11.10 29.16 -12.73
CA ILE A 502 12.43 29.78 -12.54
C ILE A 502 13.23 29.01 -11.49
N GLY A 503 14.46 28.61 -11.83
CA GLY A 503 15.40 27.95 -10.93
C GLY A 503 15.17 26.44 -10.72
N ALA A 504 14.12 25.85 -11.30
CA ALA A 504 13.86 24.42 -11.21
C ALA A 504 14.70 23.64 -12.23
N ASN A 505 15.99 23.46 -11.92
CA ASN A 505 17.00 22.87 -12.81
C ASN A 505 17.56 21.51 -12.36
N ALA A 506 16.96 20.90 -11.36
CA ALA A 506 17.31 19.57 -10.88
C ALA A 506 16.51 18.47 -11.61
N SER A 507 17.02 17.23 -11.53
CA SER A 507 16.30 16.04 -12.02
C SER A 507 15.01 15.75 -11.24
N THR A 508 14.82 16.37 -10.07
CA THR A 508 13.61 16.27 -9.25
C THR A 508 12.97 17.64 -9.02
N TYR A 509 11.65 17.68 -8.90
CA TYR A 509 10.89 18.87 -8.53
C TYR A 509 9.76 18.53 -7.55
N ILE A 510 9.53 19.38 -6.55
CA ILE A 510 8.45 19.24 -5.56
C ILE A 510 7.35 20.24 -5.92
N PRO A 511 6.23 19.81 -6.53
CA PRO A 511 5.13 20.70 -6.88
C PRO A 511 4.52 21.37 -5.65
N THR A 512 4.24 22.66 -5.76
CA THR A 512 3.53 23.46 -4.74
C THR A 512 2.09 23.79 -5.14
N GLN A 513 1.71 23.54 -6.39
CA GLN A 513 0.38 23.83 -6.95
C GLN A 513 -0.05 22.70 -7.89
N SER A 514 -1.36 22.47 -8.04
CA SER A 514 -1.90 21.57 -9.07
C SER A 514 -1.58 22.07 -10.49
N GLY A 515 -1.53 21.18 -11.47
CA GLY A 515 -1.25 21.53 -12.87
C GLY A 515 -0.63 20.40 -13.66
N PHE A 516 -0.42 20.65 -14.95
CA PHE A 516 0.38 19.78 -15.82
C PHE A 516 1.85 20.18 -15.71
N TYR A 517 2.68 19.26 -15.25
CA TYR A 517 4.13 19.44 -15.14
C TYR A 517 4.84 18.72 -16.27
N HIS A 518 5.83 19.35 -16.87
CA HIS A 518 6.77 18.67 -17.77
C HIS A 518 8.18 19.23 -17.55
N CYS A 519 9.19 18.48 -17.96
CA CYS A 519 10.59 18.90 -17.88
C CYS A 519 11.21 18.90 -19.27
N SER A 520 11.90 19.99 -19.61
CA SER A 520 12.82 20.04 -20.73
C SER A 520 14.18 19.56 -20.25
N VAL A 521 14.84 18.69 -21.02
CA VAL A 521 16.15 18.14 -20.73
C VAL A 521 17.07 18.34 -21.91
N THR A 522 18.37 18.48 -21.66
CA THR A 522 19.38 18.52 -22.73
C THR A 522 20.46 17.48 -22.49
N MET A 523 21.06 16.97 -23.57
CA MET A 523 22.25 16.14 -23.51
C MET A 523 23.17 16.49 -24.68
N GLY A 524 24.44 16.76 -24.40
CA GLY A 524 25.43 17.19 -25.39
C GLY A 524 24.99 18.43 -26.16
N SER A 525 25.08 18.37 -27.48
CA SER A 525 24.67 19.45 -28.39
C SER A 525 23.26 19.27 -28.97
N CYS A 526 22.45 18.36 -28.41
CA CYS A 526 21.11 18.10 -28.95
C CYS A 526 20.12 19.23 -28.68
N ALA A 527 19.11 19.36 -29.54
CA ALA A 527 17.92 20.15 -29.22
C ALA A 527 17.25 19.61 -27.94
N PRO A 528 16.70 20.46 -27.06
CA PRO A 528 16.09 19.99 -25.81
C PRO A 528 14.94 19.01 -26.08
N LEU A 529 14.89 17.90 -25.32
CA LEU A 529 13.73 17.00 -25.29
C LEU A 529 12.79 17.42 -24.17
N VAL A 530 11.48 17.30 -24.41
CA VAL A 530 10.47 17.61 -23.40
C VAL A 530 9.76 16.33 -22.98
N SER A 531 9.59 16.15 -21.66
CA SER A 531 8.83 15.03 -21.10
C SER A 531 7.35 15.11 -21.45
N GLY A 532 6.66 13.98 -21.34
CA GLY A 532 5.19 13.99 -21.30
C GLY A 532 4.67 14.88 -20.16
N LYS A 533 3.47 15.43 -20.32
CA LYS A 533 2.78 16.21 -19.28
C LYS A 533 2.29 15.27 -18.17
N PHE A 534 2.72 15.53 -16.94
CA PHE A 534 2.32 14.83 -15.73
C PHE A 534 1.29 15.64 -14.94
N LYS A 535 0.14 15.04 -14.65
CA LYS A 535 -0.98 15.72 -13.97
C LYS A 535 -0.83 15.65 -12.46
N VAL A 536 -0.82 16.80 -11.78
CA VAL A 536 -0.75 16.90 -10.31
C VAL A 536 -2.01 17.59 -9.78
N LEU A 537 -2.63 17.00 -8.75
CA LEU A 537 -3.87 17.49 -8.12
C LEU A 537 -3.61 18.09 -6.73
N ASN A 538 -4.49 19.00 -6.29
CA ASN A 538 -4.52 19.49 -4.91
C ASN A 538 -5.11 18.42 -3.98
N CYS A 539 -4.63 18.36 -2.74
CA CYS A 539 -5.22 17.46 -1.75
C CYS A 539 -6.63 17.89 -1.34
N LEU A 540 -7.47 16.91 -0.94
CA LEU A 540 -8.79 17.16 -0.37
C LEU A 540 -8.67 18.07 0.85
N LYS A 541 -9.26 19.27 0.77
CA LYS A 541 -9.26 20.21 1.89
C LYS A 541 -10.30 19.79 2.92
N GLN A 542 -9.94 19.82 4.21
CA GLN A 542 -10.88 19.55 5.30
C GLN A 542 -11.22 20.85 6.03
N THR A 543 -12.51 21.12 6.21
CA THR A 543 -13.00 22.30 6.94
C THR A 543 -14.19 21.96 7.83
N THR A 544 -14.60 22.93 8.66
CA THR A 544 -15.70 22.79 9.61
C THR A 544 -16.69 23.94 9.45
N ALA A 545 -17.98 23.67 9.58
CA ALA A 545 -19.04 24.68 9.62
C ALA A 545 -19.96 24.44 10.82
N ILE A 546 -20.49 25.52 11.41
CA ILE A 546 -21.38 25.46 12.58
C ILE A 546 -22.68 26.22 12.27
N TYR A 547 -23.83 25.62 12.56
CA TYR A 547 -25.14 26.27 12.42
C TYR A 547 -26.02 26.05 13.64
N ASP A 548 -26.74 27.08 14.06
CA ASP A 548 -27.82 26.99 15.04
C ASP A 548 -29.17 26.81 14.34
N VAL A 549 -29.97 25.83 14.76
CA VAL A 549 -31.24 25.48 14.10
C VAL A 549 -32.33 25.15 15.13
N CYS A 550 -33.59 25.41 14.78
CA CYS A 550 -34.75 24.92 15.56
C CYS A 550 -35.30 23.60 14.98
N SER A 551 -35.27 23.43 13.65
CA SER A 551 -35.89 22.28 12.98
C SER A 551 -35.27 21.93 11.62
N VAL A 552 -35.09 22.91 10.73
CA VAL A 552 -34.59 22.68 9.35
C VAL A 552 -33.50 23.68 9.00
N LYS A 553 -32.48 23.24 8.27
CA LYS A 553 -31.43 24.10 7.70
C LYS A 553 -31.07 23.67 6.29
N THR A 554 -31.05 24.62 5.38
CA THR A 554 -30.48 24.45 4.05
C THR A 554 -29.02 24.91 4.05
N ILE A 555 -28.15 24.10 3.45
CA ILE A 555 -26.72 24.33 3.33
C ILE A 555 -26.36 24.25 1.85
N THR A 556 -25.86 25.33 1.31
CA THR A 556 -25.33 25.39 -0.05
C THR A 556 -23.83 25.16 0.02
N PRO A 557 -23.30 24.06 -0.57
CA PRO A 557 -21.86 23.85 -0.65
C PRO A 557 -21.16 25.06 -1.25
N ALA A 558 -20.07 25.50 -0.61
CA ALA A 558 -19.23 26.61 -1.07
C ALA A 558 -17.80 26.36 -0.61
N PHE A 559 -16.83 26.61 -1.48
CA PHE A 559 -15.42 26.45 -1.15
C PHE A 559 -14.97 27.49 -0.12
N SER A 560 -14.14 27.05 0.82
CA SER A 560 -13.54 27.96 1.82
C SER A 560 -12.36 28.77 1.29
N SER A 561 -11.68 28.29 0.24
CA SER A 561 -10.54 29.00 -0.37
C SER A 561 -10.37 28.83 -1.88
N SER A 562 -11.09 27.91 -2.53
CA SER A 562 -11.05 27.79 -4.00
C SER A 562 -12.02 28.78 -4.65
N THR A 563 -11.67 29.25 -5.84
CA THR A 563 -12.53 30.09 -6.68
C THR A 563 -13.42 29.27 -7.62
N GLN A 564 -13.30 27.94 -7.63
CA GLN A 564 -14.13 27.07 -8.45
C GLN A 564 -15.60 27.08 -7.99
N THR A 565 -16.51 26.76 -8.90
CA THR A 565 -17.93 26.59 -8.58
C THR A 565 -18.19 25.12 -8.20
N PRO A 566 -18.78 24.83 -7.03
CA PRO A 566 -19.17 23.47 -6.66
C PRO A 566 -20.11 22.82 -7.69
N VAL A 567 -19.81 21.58 -8.08
CA VAL A 567 -20.64 20.82 -9.03
C VAL A 567 -21.68 19.99 -8.28
N PRO A 568 -22.99 20.21 -8.50
CA PRO A 568 -24.06 19.52 -7.77
C PRO A 568 -23.97 17.99 -7.73
N SER A 569 -23.58 17.36 -8.85
CA SER A 569 -23.48 15.90 -8.95
C SER A 569 -22.33 15.29 -8.14
N THR A 570 -21.41 16.11 -7.63
CA THR A 570 -20.27 15.67 -6.81
C THR A 570 -20.55 15.74 -5.30
N VAL A 571 -21.68 16.34 -4.90
CA VAL A 571 -22.03 16.50 -3.49
C VAL A 571 -22.44 15.14 -2.93
N ALA A 572 -21.74 14.68 -1.89
CA ALA A 572 -22.02 13.41 -1.23
C ALA A 572 -21.90 13.56 0.29
N ILE A 573 -22.85 13.00 1.04
CA ILE A 573 -22.76 12.88 2.50
C ILE A 573 -21.93 11.63 2.80
N THR A 574 -20.77 11.81 3.42
CA THR A 574 -19.85 10.72 3.74
C THR A 574 -20.08 10.17 5.14
N THR A 575 -20.53 11.01 6.07
CA THR A 575 -20.93 10.60 7.42
C THR A 575 -22.28 11.23 7.74
N PRO A 576 -23.35 10.43 7.95
CA PRO A 576 -24.68 10.96 8.21
C PRO A 576 -24.83 11.50 9.65
N PRO A 577 -25.79 12.42 9.89
CA PRO A 577 -26.15 12.89 11.23
C PRO A 577 -26.86 11.81 12.08
N THR A 578 -26.92 12.03 13.39
CA THR A 578 -27.49 11.11 14.39
C THR A 578 -28.79 11.59 15.04
N LEU A 579 -29.00 12.90 15.15
CA LEU A 579 -30.19 13.54 15.73
C LEU A 579 -31.14 14.11 14.65
N GLY A 580 -30.70 14.15 13.40
CA GLY A 580 -31.46 14.55 12.22
C GLY A 580 -31.19 13.71 10.97
N THR A 581 -31.77 14.14 9.85
CA THR A 581 -31.51 13.59 8.51
C THR A 581 -30.95 14.69 7.61
N ALA A 582 -29.87 14.41 6.90
CA ALA A 582 -29.35 15.28 5.83
C ALA A 582 -29.66 14.66 4.46
N VAL A 583 -30.31 15.42 3.59
CA VAL A 583 -30.71 14.97 2.24
C VAL A 583 -30.16 15.94 1.19
N ILE A 584 -29.56 15.40 0.14
CA ILE A 584 -29.01 16.17 -0.98
C ILE A 584 -30.09 16.33 -2.05
N ASN A 585 -30.30 17.55 -2.53
CA ASN A 585 -30.98 17.79 -3.80
C ASN A 585 -30.01 17.51 -4.94
N THR A 586 -30.21 16.42 -5.68
CA THR A 586 -29.27 15.96 -6.72
C THR A 586 -29.13 16.92 -7.91
N THR A 587 -30.10 17.83 -8.10
CA THR A 587 -30.06 18.82 -9.19
C THR A 587 -29.28 20.08 -8.79
N THR A 588 -29.44 20.53 -7.54
CA THR A 588 -28.84 21.80 -7.07
C THR A 588 -27.62 21.62 -6.17
N GLY A 589 -27.38 20.42 -5.64
CA GLY A 589 -26.31 20.14 -4.68
C GLY A 589 -26.58 20.66 -3.27
N ILE A 590 -27.72 21.31 -3.04
CA ILE A 590 -28.10 21.86 -1.74
C ILE A 590 -28.43 20.71 -0.79
N ILE A 591 -27.89 20.79 0.43
CA ILE A 591 -28.15 19.84 1.51
C ILE A 591 -29.23 20.42 2.41
N THR A 592 -30.29 19.67 2.65
CA THR A 592 -31.32 20.00 3.64
C THR A 592 -31.15 19.09 4.85
N TYR A 593 -30.80 19.68 5.99
CA TYR A 593 -30.81 19.04 7.28
C TYR A 593 -32.16 19.25 7.97
N THR A 594 -32.75 18.19 8.50
CA THR A 594 -34.04 18.20 9.23
C THR A 594 -33.88 17.42 10.53
N VAL A 595 -34.26 18.02 11.67
CA VAL A 595 -34.29 17.35 12.97
C VAL A 595 -35.37 16.26 12.97
N THR A 596 -35.02 15.03 13.33
CA THR A 596 -35.94 13.87 13.22
C THR A 596 -37.05 13.93 14.25
N ASN A 597 -36.75 14.39 15.47
CA ASN A 597 -37.70 14.52 16.57
C ASN A 597 -37.81 15.99 17.02
N PRO A 598 -38.90 16.70 16.68
CA PRO A 598 -39.13 18.09 17.11
C PRO A 598 -39.04 18.24 18.63
N GLY A 599 -38.19 19.15 19.12
CA GLY A 599 -37.97 19.39 20.56
C GLY A 599 -36.69 18.75 21.13
N THR A 600 -35.95 17.97 20.33
CA THR A 600 -34.62 17.44 20.72
C THR A 600 -33.62 18.59 20.87
N THR A 601 -32.90 18.65 21.97
CA THR A 601 -31.78 19.59 22.19
C THR A 601 -30.45 18.85 22.16
N GLY A 602 -29.43 19.46 21.57
CA GLY A 602 -28.11 18.87 21.51
C GLY A 602 -27.32 19.30 20.28
N THR A 603 -26.12 18.73 20.16
CA THR A 603 -25.23 18.93 19.02
C THR A 603 -25.25 17.69 18.15
N ASP A 604 -25.49 17.86 16.85
CA ASP A 604 -25.42 16.80 15.85
C ASP A 604 -24.32 17.11 14.84
N THR A 605 -23.72 16.08 14.25
CA THR A 605 -22.59 16.25 13.32
C THR A 605 -22.74 15.38 12.09
N PHE A 606 -22.45 15.93 10.92
CA PHE A 606 -22.38 15.16 9.67
C PHE A 606 -21.28 15.71 8.76
N THR A 607 -20.75 14.88 7.86
CA THR A 607 -19.69 15.28 6.94
C THR A 607 -20.17 15.10 5.50
N TYR A 608 -19.90 16.10 4.66
CA TYR A 608 -20.14 16.02 3.22
C TYR A 608 -18.91 16.43 2.42
N THR A 609 -18.81 15.94 1.19
CA THR A 609 -17.74 16.24 0.23
C THR A 609 -18.32 16.79 -1.05
N PHE A 610 -17.60 17.68 -1.73
CA PHE A 610 -17.93 18.18 -3.06
C PHE A 610 -16.66 18.60 -3.82
N CYS A 611 -16.76 18.68 -5.15
CA CYS A 611 -15.66 19.08 -6.02
C CYS A 611 -16.09 20.21 -6.97
N GLY A 612 -15.09 20.95 -7.47
CA GLY A 612 -15.26 22.11 -8.32
C GLY A 612 -15.48 21.74 -9.79
N ASN A 613 -15.75 22.76 -10.59
CA ASN A 613 -16.13 22.64 -12.00
C ASN A 613 -14.96 22.62 -12.98
N ASP A 614 -13.71 22.66 -12.50
CA ASP A 614 -12.56 22.49 -13.37
C ASP A 614 -12.49 21.02 -13.85
N PRO A 615 -12.56 20.76 -15.17
CA PRO A 615 -12.57 19.40 -15.71
C PRO A 615 -11.22 18.70 -15.53
N ASP A 616 -10.14 19.48 -15.44
CA ASP A 616 -8.78 18.96 -15.34
C ASP A 616 -8.30 18.97 -13.90
N PHE A 617 -8.49 20.04 -13.15
CA PHE A 617 -7.96 20.20 -11.80
C PHE A 617 -9.07 20.52 -10.79
N PRO A 618 -10.02 19.60 -10.57
CA PRO A 618 -11.10 19.85 -9.61
C PRO A 618 -10.52 19.98 -8.21
N ASP A 619 -10.76 21.12 -7.56
CA ASP A 619 -10.53 21.26 -6.14
C ASP A 619 -11.67 20.54 -5.42
N CYS A 620 -11.34 19.73 -4.41
CA CYS A 620 -12.34 19.04 -3.61
C CYS A 620 -12.22 19.46 -2.14
N GLU A 621 -13.36 19.58 -1.47
CA GLU A 621 -13.44 19.95 -0.07
C GLU A 621 -14.37 19.00 0.69
N SER A 622 -13.97 18.63 1.90
CA SER A 622 -14.76 17.87 2.86
C SER A 622 -15.07 18.76 4.06
N VAL A 623 -16.36 18.98 4.31
CA VAL A 623 -16.84 19.86 5.35
C VAL A 623 -17.50 19.01 6.43
N THR A 624 -16.99 19.11 7.65
CA THR A 624 -17.64 18.58 8.85
C THR A 624 -18.57 19.65 9.41
N VAL A 625 -19.88 19.39 9.33
CA VAL A 625 -20.92 20.29 9.79
C VAL A 625 -21.32 19.91 11.20
N THR A 626 -21.32 20.89 12.10
CA THR A 626 -21.88 20.81 13.45
C THR A 626 -23.18 21.60 13.50
N ILE A 627 -24.27 20.92 13.86
CA ILE A 627 -25.59 21.51 14.02
C ILE A 627 -25.90 21.60 15.52
N ASN A 628 -26.11 22.81 16.03
CA ASN A 628 -26.61 23.02 17.38
C ASN A 628 -28.14 23.16 17.32
N ILE A 629 -28.84 22.16 17.84
CA ILE A 629 -30.30 22.15 17.88
C ILE A 629 -30.77 22.88 19.15
N GLN A 630 -31.38 24.06 18.98
CA GLN A 630 -31.86 24.90 20.08
C GLN A 630 -33.36 24.67 20.33
N ALA A 631 -33.77 24.69 21.60
CA ALA A 631 -35.17 24.70 22.01
C ALA A 631 -35.47 25.90 22.92
N LEU A 632 -36.70 26.42 22.83
CA LEU A 632 -37.21 27.44 23.73
C LEU A 632 -37.92 26.81 24.91
N THR A 633 -37.44 27.11 26.11
CA THR A 633 -38.06 26.66 27.35
C THR A 633 -39.07 27.72 27.79
N VAL A 634 -40.33 27.32 27.81
CA VAL A 634 -41.42 28.14 28.35
C VAL A 634 -41.98 27.44 29.57
N THR A 635 -42.39 28.21 30.56
CA THR A 635 -42.93 27.69 31.82
C THR A 635 -44.33 28.22 32.00
N ASN A 636 -45.27 27.33 32.30
CA ASN A 636 -46.61 27.73 32.67
C ASN A 636 -46.58 28.56 33.96
N LYS A 637 -47.43 29.59 34.06
CA LYS A 637 -47.48 30.50 35.20
C LYS A 637 -48.87 30.61 35.79
N THR A 638 -48.93 31.14 37.00
CA THR A 638 -50.19 31.40 37.69
C THR A 638 -50.18 32.81 38.25
N LEU A 639 -51.28 33.54 38.13
CA LEU A 639 -51.51 34.85 38.74
C LEU A 639 -52.68 34.76 39.73
N THR A 640 -52.62 35.49 40.84
CA THR A 640 -53.62 35.44 41.94
C THR A 640 -54.12 36.82 42.37
N ALA A 641 -55.40 36.93 42.77
CA ALA A 641 -56.02 38.18 43.25
C ALA A 641 -57.01 37.95 44.42
N CYS A 642 -57.35 39.00 45.19
CA CYS A 642 -58.31 38.92 46.29
C CYS A 642 -59.69 38.46 45.79
N ASN A 643 -60.28 37.50 46.49
CA ASN A 643 -61.63 37.05 46.19
C ASN A 643 -62.64 38.12 46.62
N ILE A 644 -63.11 38.90 45.63
CA ILE A 644 -64.21 39.86 45.82
C ILE A 644 -65.41 39.29 45.05
N ASN A 645 -66.34 38.66 45.78
CA ASN A 645 -67.56 38.07 45.22
C ASN A 645 -67.33 37.08 44.06
N GLY A 646 -66.24 36.29 44.10
CA GLY A 646 -65.96 35.23 43.13
C GLY A 646 -65.19 35.64 41.86
N GLN A 647 -64.71 36.88 41.75
CA GLN A 647 -63.89 37.35 40.62
C GLN A 647 -62.59 38.06 41.08
N GLY A 648 -61.60 38.13 40.17
CA GLY A 648 -60.33 38.83 40.35
C GLY A 648 -59.86 39.58 39.10
N THR A 649 -59.01 40.60 39.27
CA THR A 649 -58.41 41.42 38.20
C THR A 649 -56.92 41.12 38.09
N PHE A 650 -56.41 40.81 36.89
CA PHE A 650 -55.07 40.27 36.65
C PHE A 650 -54.26 41.09 35.63
N ASN A 651 -52.95 41.18 35.83
CA ASN A 651 -51.99 41.73 34.86
C ASN A 651 -51.15 40.61 34.24
N LEU A 652 -51.51 40.17 33.04
CA LEU A 652 -50.90 39.04 32.33
C LEU A 652 -49.42 39.27 31.98
N THR A 653 -48.96 40.51 31.82
CA THR A 653 -47.55 40.80 31.47
C THR A 653 -46.59 40.57 32.63
N THR A 654 -47.10 40.38 33.85
CA THR A 654 -46.30 40.03 35.03
C THR A 654 -46.00 38.54 35.13
N ALA A 655 -46.65 37.70 34.30
CA ALA A 655 -46.34 36.28 34.21
C ALA A 655 -45.04 36.08 33.43
N ASN A 656 -43.92 35.88 34.14
CA ASN A 656 -42.62 35.59 33.52
C ASN A 656 -42.58 34.17 32.92
N VAL A 657 -43.15 33.99 31.73
CA VAL A 657 -43.33 32.68 31.08
C VAL A 657 -42.07 32.10 30.44
N THR A 658 -40.98 32.86 30.35
CA THR A 658 -39.67 32.36 29.87
C THR A 658 -38.52 33.22 30.40
N ASN A 659 -37.36 32.60 30.62
CA ASN A 659 -36.12 33.33 30.91
C ASN A 659 -35.27 33.56 29.64
N ASN A 660 -35.69 33.05 28.48
CA ASN A 660 -35.00 33.29 27.22
C ASN A 660 -35.11 34.77 26.84
N SER A 661 -34.00 35.38 26.42
CA SER A 661 -33.95 36.77 25.97
C SER A 661 -32.92 36.91 24.83
N PRO A 662 -33.19 37.69 23.76
CA PRO A 662 -34.42 38.44 23.49
C PRO A 662 -35.55 37.55 22.95
N VAL A 663 -36.78 37.79 23.41
CA VAL A 663 -38.00 37.12 22.94
C VAL A 663 -39.18 38.08 22.80
N THR A 664 -40.13 37.75 21.92
CA THR A 664 -41.41 38.44 21.78
C THR A 664 -42.53 37.57 22.34
N ILE A 665 -43.47 38.16 23.11
CA ILE A 665 -44.57 37.44 23.77
C ILE A 665 -45.93 38.03 23.37
N THR A 666 -46.86 37.20 22.91
CA THR A 666 -48.26 37.56 22.61
C THR A 666 -49.24 36.64 23.35
N TYR A 667 -50.44 37.12 23.69
CA TYR A 667 -51.40 36.40 24.54
C TYR A 667 -52.72 36.11 23.82
N TYR A 668 -53.27 34.91 24.03
CA TYR A 668 -54.49 34.42 23.40
C TYR A 668 -55.39 33.70 24.41
N PRO A 669 -56.72 33.73 24.23
CA PRO A 669 -57.67 33.07 25.13
C PRO A 669 -57.72 31.54 24.93
N THR A 670 -57.31 31.01 23.77
CA THR A 670 -57.34 29.58 23.47
C THR A 670 -56.00 29.06 22.93
N LEU A 671 -55.74 27.77 23.11
CA LEU A 671 -54.53 27.11 22.61
C LEU A 671 -54.49 27.12 21.07
N LEU A 672 -55.64 26.94 20.41
CA LEU A 672 -55.72 26.89 18.95
C LEU A 672 -55.38 28.24 18.33
N ASP A 673 -55.86 29.33 18.92
CA ASP A 673 -55.54 30.69 18.48
C ASP A 673 -54.04 31.00 18.69
N ALA A 674 -53.44 30.51 19.78
CA ALA A 674 -52.01 30.63 20.04
C ALA A 674 -51.14 29.81 19.05
N GLN A 675 -51.58 28.61 18.67
CA GLN A 675 -50.87 27.75 17.71
C GLN A 675 -50.85 28.37 16.30
N ASN A 676 -51.99 28.94 15.88
CA ASN A 676 -52.17 29.56 14.57
C ASN A 676 -51.84 31.06 14.54
N GLU A 677 -51.56 31.65 15.71
CA GLU A 677 -51.33 33.10 15.90
C GLU A 677 -52.44 33.96 15.30
N ASN A 678 -53.69 33.56 15.55
CA ASN A 678 -54.88 34.20 15.01
C ASN A 678 -55.01 35.65 15.50
N LEU A 679 -54.75 36.61 14.61
CA LEU A 679 -54.74 38.04 14.94
C LEU A 679 -56.10 38.55 15.48
N ALA A 680 -57.22 37.91 15.12
CA ALA A 680 -58.55 38.32 15.58
C ALA A 680 -58.84 37.98 17.06
N ALA A 681 -58.09 37.04 17.64
CA ALA A 681 -58.26 36.58 19.03
C ALA A 681 -57.15 37.10 19.97
N LEU A 682 -56.34 38.05 19.51
CA LEU A 682 -55.24 38.61 20.29
C LEU A 682 -55.78 39.40 21.50
N ILE A 683 -55.30 39.10 22.70
CA ILE A 683 -55.66 39.86 23.91
C ILE A 683 -54.96 41.23 23.87
N THR A 684 -55.73 42.30 23.66
CA THR A 684 -55.22 43.66 23.45
C THR A 684 -54.99 44.46 24.72
N LEU A 685 -55.62 44.07 25.85
CA LEU A 685 -55.48 44.70 27.16
C LEU A 685 -54.96 43.71 28.23
N PRO A 686 -53.71 43.24 28.12
CA PRO A 686 -53.19 42.22 29.02
C PRO A 686 -52.97 42.71 30.47
N THR A 687 -52.94 44.02 30.74
CA THR A 687 -52.58 44.55 32.07
C THR A 687 -53.74 44.63 33.08
N THR A 688 -54.99 44.49 32.63
CA THR A 688 -56.20 44.63 33.48
C THR A 688 -57.25 43.57 33.14
N TYR A 689 -56.82 42.35 32.86
CA TYR A 689 -57.69 41.25 32.44
C TYR A 689 -58.51 40.70 33.62
N THR A 690 -59.83 40.68 33.51
CA THR A 690 -60.74 40.23 34.58
C THR A 690 -61.19 38.80 34.32
N ALA A 691 -61.15 37.97 35.37
CA ALA A 691 -61.45 36.55 35.23
C ALA A 691 -61.93 35.90 36.55
N PRO A 692 -62.79 34.86 36.47
CA PRO A 692 -63.09 34.00 37.61
C PRO A 692 -61.93 33.03 37.92
N ASN A 693 -61.97 32.45 39.12
CA ASN A 693 -60.98 31.46 39.57
C ASN A 693 -60.88 30.28 38.59
N GLY A 694 -59.66 29.94 38.16
CA GLY A 694 -59.38 28.81 37.26
C GLY A 694 -59.33 29.14 35.77
N THR A 695 -59.44 30.42 35.37
CA THR A 695 -59.36 30.82 33.95
C THR A 695 -57.96 30.61 33.38
N ILE A 696 -57.85 30.19 32.11
CA ILE A 696 -56.59 29.91 31.42
C ILE A 696 -56.42 30.82 30.19
N VAL A 697 -55.23 31.40 30.02
CA VAL A 697 -54.79 32.13 28.82
C VAL A 697 -53.43 31.59 28.33
N TYR A 698 -53.08 31.78 27.06
CA TYR A 698 -51.89 31.20 26.42
C TYR A 698 -50.93 32.28 25.92
N ALA A 699 -49.64 32.14 26.22
CA ALA A 699 -48.57 33.04 25.81
C ALA A 699 -47.66 32.39 24.76
N VAL A 700 -47.57 32.97 23.56
CA VAL A 700 -46.67 32.53 22.48
C VAL A 700 -45.34 33.25 22.61
N VAL A 701 -44.24 32.50 22.72
CA VAL A 701 -42.88 33.02 22.87
C VAL A 701 -42.07 32.73 21.60
N LYS A 702 -41.41 33.75 21.04
CA LYS A 702 -40.52 33.61 19.88
C LYS A 702 -39.15 34.25 20.13
N ASN A 703 -38.07 33.59 19.72
CA ASN A 703 -36.72 34.18 19.70
C ASN A 703 -36.35 34.75 18.31
N ASN A 704 -35.16 35.35 18.23
CA ASN A 704 -34.62 35.94 17.01
C ASN A 704 -34.25 34.93 15.89
N ILE A 705 -34.08 33.64 16.19
CA ILE A 705 -33.79 32.56 15.22
C ILE A 705 -35.10 31.93 14.69
N GLY A 706 -36.25 32.27 15.28
CA GLY A 706 -37.58 31.80 14.85
C GLY A 706 -38.08 30.55 15.56
N CYS A 707 -37.40 30.07 16.60
CA CYS A 707 -37.93 29.02 17.47
C CYS A 707 -39.21 29.55 18.15
N LYS A 708 -40.25 28.71 18.23
CA LYS A 708 -41.56 29.04 18.83
C LYS A 708 -41.91 28.04 19.92
N SER A 709 -42.44 28.53 21.04
CA SER A 709 -43.03 27.69 22.09
C SER A 709 -44.19 28.41 22.79
N ILE A 710 -45.10 27.67 23.43
CA ILE A 710 -46.35 28.20 24.00
C ILE A 710 -46.43 27.84 25.49
N ALA A 711 -46.63 28.84 26.36
CA ALA A 711 -46.88 28.66 27.78
C ALA A 711 -48.35 28.93 28.14
N GLN A 712 -48.83 28.28 29.19
CA GLN A 712 -50.14 28.49 29.78
C GLN A 712 -50.03 29.42 31.00
N ILE A 713 -50.97 30.35 31.15
CA ILE A 713 -51.13 31.21 32.35
C ILE A 713 -52.50 30.94 32.96
N THR A 714 -52.51 30.45 34.20
CA THR A 714 -53.72 30.17 34.99
C THR A 714 -54.02 31.32 35.96
N LEU A 715 -55.28 31.71 36.13
CA LEU A 715 -55.70 32.86 36.94
C LEU A 715 -56.55 32.39 38.14
N ASN A 716 -56.11 32.68 39.38
CA ASN A 716 -56.67 32.13 40.62
C ASN A 716 -57.05 33.22 41.66
N LEU A 717 -57.80 32.85 42.72
CA LEU A 717 -58.16 33.73 43.84
C LEU A 717 -57.52 33.31 45.18
N PHE A 718 -57.43 34.24 46.13
CA PHE A 718 -56.83 34.10 47.49
C PHE A 718 -57.70 33.36 48.56
N ASN A 719 -57.09 32.87 49.67
CA ASN A 719 -57.64 31.89 50.66
C ASN A 719 -58.13 32.48 52.02
N LEU A 720 -58.89 31.72 52.86
CA LEU A 720 -59.47 32.10 54.19
C LEU A 720 -58.95 31.25 55.39
N ALA A 721 -58.78 31.84 56.62
CA ALA A 721 -58.12 31.23 57.82
C ALA A 721 -59.07 30.54 58.83
N ILE A 722 -58.64 29.38 59.39
CA ILE A 722 -59.35 28.45 60.31
C ILE A 722 -58.32 27.73 61.21
N VAL A 723 -58.47 27.76 62.54
CA VAL A 723 -57.57 27.11 63.53
C VAL A 723 -58.26 25.97 64.31
N LEU A 724 -57.58 24.84 64.53
CA LEU A 724 -57.99 23.61 65.23
C LEU A 724 -58.13 23.83 66.75
N ASN A 725 -59.14 23.23 67.39
CA ASN A 725 -59.41 23.36 68.83
C ASN A 725 -58.75 22.22 69.64
N ASN A 726 -58.06 22.52 70.75
CA ASN A 726 -57.45 21.56 71.73
C ASN A 726 -56.31 20.62 71.25
N TYR A 727 -55.18 21.15 70.79
CA TYR A 727 -54.00 20.37 70.37
C TYR A 727 -53.18 19.80 71.56
N ASN A 728 -52.68 18.54 71.46
CA ASN A 728 -51.74 17.91 72.40
C ASN A 728 -50.53 17.30 71.66
N GLY A 729 -49.30 17.67 72.00
CA GLY A 729 -48.07 17.18 71.36
C GLY A 729 -47.11 16.44 72.30
N VAL A 730 -46.47 15.38 71.80
CA VAL A 730 -45.41 14.60 72.48
C VAL A 730 -44.15 14.64 71.61
N PHE A 731 -42.99 15.01 72.16
CA PHE A 731 -41.75 15.22 71.39
C PHE A 731 -40.56 14.50 72.03
N CYS A 732 -39.58 14.11 71.22
CA CYS A 732 -38.36 13.45 71.68
C CYS A 732 -37.23 14.43 71.95
N ASP A 733 -36.35 14.06 72.88
CA ASP A 733 -35.02 14.66 73.04
C ASP A 733 -34.10 14.01 72.00
N ASP A 734 -34.14 14.54 70.77
CA ASP A 734 -33.51 13.92 69.60
C ASP A 734 -31.98 14.00 69.60
N ASN A 735 -31.41 15.01 70.29
CA ASN A 735 -29.97 15.19 70.47
C ASN A 735 -29.44 14.55 71.78
N LEU A 736 -30.34 13.97 72.57
CA LEU A 736 -30.04 13.22 73.80
C LEU A 736 -29.38 14.08 74.89
N ASP A 737 -29.70 15.38 74.94
CA ASP A 737 -29.11 16.38 75.86
C ASP A 737 -29.98 16.69 77.10
N GLY A 738 -31.20 16.18 77.16
CA GLY A 738 -32.16 16.38 78.24
C GLY A 738 -33.11 17.57 78.08
N ILE A 739 -33.08 18.28 76.94
CA ILE A 739 -33.91 19.46 76.66
C ILE A 739 -34.71 19.23 75.38
N VAL A 740 -36.04 19.35 75.45
CA VAL A 740 -36.88 19.29 74.24
C VAL A 740 -37.11 20.70 73.73
N THR A 741 -36.48 20.99 72.60
CA THR A 741 -36.69 22.25 71.87
C THR A 741 -37.67 21.99 70.73
N ILE A 742 -38.80 22.70 70.71
CA ILE A 742 -39.74 22.66 69.61
C ILE A 742 -39.76 23.99 68.87
N ASN A 743 -40.00 23.89 67.58
CA ASN A 743 -40.24 25.06 66.76
C ASN A 743 -41.75 25.24 66.59
N LEU A 744 -42.30 26.30 67.18
CA LEU A 744 -43.72 26.61 67.13
C LEU A 744 -44.22 26.88 65.70
N SER A 745 -43.35 27.32 64.77
CA SER A 745 -43.71 27.42 63.36
C SER A 745 -43.96 26.07 62.70
N ASN A 746 -43.48 24.96 63.27
CA ASN A 746 -43.83 23.61 62.81
C ASN A 746 -45.16 23.11 63.40
N ILE A 747 -45.65 23.77 64.44
CA ILE A 747 -46.96 23.51 65.04
C ILE A 747 -48.05 24.24 64.25
N THR A 748 -47.77 25.46 63.77
CA THR A 748 -48.71 26.27 62.96
C THR A 748 -49.42 25.44 61.88
N PRO A 749 -48.73 24.64 61.05
CA PRO A 749 -49.38 23.92 59.96
C PRO A 749 -50.27 22.78 60.38
N LEU A 750 -50.05 22.23 61.57
CA LEU A 750 -50.85 21.15 62.13
C LEU A 750 -52.17 21.67 62.68
N VAL A 751 -52.21 22.94 63.06
CA VAL A 751 -53.34 23.56 63.76
C VAL A 751 -54.03 24.66 62.98
N LEU A 752 -53.46 25.20 61.89
CA LEU A 752 -54.05 26.25 61.05
C LEU A 752 -54.22 25.74 59.61
N ASN A 753 -55.39 25.95 59.01
CA ASN A 753 -55.59 25.68 57.59
C ASN A 753 -54.80 26.68 56.74
N ASN A 754 -54.28 26.23 55.59
CA ASN A 754 -53.48 27.08 54.70
C ASN A 754 -52.40 27.91 55.44
N PRO A 755 -51.59 27.30 56.31
CA PRO A 755 -50.65 27.97 57.21
C PRO A 755 -49.53 28.69 56.46
N THR A 756 -49.22 28.23 55.24
CA THR A 756 -48.28 28.87 54.32
C THR A 756 -48.84 30.15 53.74
N TYR A 757 -50.16 30.22 53.57
CA TYR A 757 -50.85 31.40 53.11
C TYR A 757 -51.04 32.39 54.27
N PHE A 758 -51.25 31.94 55.51
CA PHE A 758 -51.37 32.81 56.67
C PHE A 758 -50.04 32.95 57.41
N THR A 759 -49.22 33.92 57.00
CA THR A 759 -47.83 34.05 57.49
C THR A 759 -47.69 34.84 58.79
N ASN A 760 -48.64 35.71 59.13
CA ASN A 760 -48.60 36.48 60.37
C ASN A 760 -49.22 35.70 61.52
N VAL A 761 -48.50 34.67 61.96
CA VAL A 761 -48.88 33.79 63.08
C VAL A 761 -48.01 34.08 64.28
N ARG A 762 -48.63 34.23 65.44
CA ARG A 762 -47.95 34.57 66.70
C ARG A 762 -48.41 33.67 67.83
N TYR A 763 -47.48 33.32 68.72
CA TYR A 763 -47.71 32.45 69.88
C TYR A 763 -47.55 33.20 71.18
N TYR A 764 -48.32 32.85 72.21
CA TYR A 764 -48.33 33.55 73.49
C TYR A 764 -48.39 32.56 74.64
N ALA A 765 -47.74 32.90 75.75
CA ALA A 765 -47.79 32.08 76.97
C ALA A 765 -49.16 32.15 77.65
N ASN A 766 -49.91 33.24 77.44
CA ASN A 766 -51.23 33.46 78.04
C ASN A 766 -52.23 34.03 77.01
N LEU A 767 -53.53 33.84 77.27
CA LEU A 767 -54.62 34.20 76.35
C LEU A 767 -54.82 35.70 76.16
N SER A 768 -54.52 36.54 77.16
CA SER A 768 -54.82 37.98 77.13
C SER A 768 -53.98 38.70 76.07
N ASP A 769 -52.70 38.33 75.97
CA ASP A 769 -51.79 38.93 74.99
C ASP A 769 -52.15 38.54 73.55
N ALA A 770 -52.63 37.30 73.35
CA ALA A 770 -53.02 36.79 72.04
C ALA A 770 -54.19 37.57 71.41
N ASN A 771 -55.18 37.98 72.19
CA ASN A 771 -56.33 38.74 71.70
C ASN A 771 -55.97 40.19 71.34
N LEU A 772 -55.04 40.82 72.06
CA LEU A 772 -54.57 42.17 71.76
C LEU A 772 -53.62 42.20 70.56
N GLY A 773 -52.90 41.10 70.30
CA GLY A 773 -51.94 41.04 69.20
C GLY A 773 -50.76 41.95 69.47
N ASN A 774 -50.35 42.04 70.73
CA ASN A 774 -49.23 42.83 71.18
C ASN A 774 -47.90 42.07 70.93
N ALA A 775 -46.80 42.60 71.44
CA ALA A 775 -45.46 42.06 71.21
C ALA A 775 -45.00 40.99 72.24
N ASN A 776 -45.83 40.62 73.22
CA ASN A 776 -45.48 39.66 74.29
C ASN A 776 -45.53 38.20 73.81
N THR A 777 -44.95 37.92 72.65
CA THR A 777 -45.01 36.62 72.00
C THR A 777 -43.95 35.66 72.54
N LEU A 778 -44.26 34.36 72.56
CA LEU A 778 -43.28 33.31 72.75
C LEU A 778 -42.28 33.30 71.57
N PRO A 779 -40.99 33.03 71.83
CA PRO A 779 -40.04 32.84 70.75
C PRO A 779 -40.43 31.59 69.95
N ASN A 780 -40.16 31.64 68.64
CA ASN A 780 -40.52 30.56 67.74
C ASN A 780 -39.80 29.24 68.11
N ASN A 781 -38.53 29.33 68.52
CA ASN A 781 -37.82 28.22 69.16
C ASN A 781 -38.08 28.30 70.65
N TRP A 782 -38.93 27.41 71.13
CA TRP A 782 -39.33 27.36 72.52
C TRP A 782 -38.98 25.98 73.08
N SER A 783 -38.37 25.97 74.26
CA SER A 783 -37.94 24.74 74.92
C SER A 783 -38.69 24.53 76.22
N TYR A 784 -38.82 23.27 76.58
CA TYR A 784 -39.42 22.86 77.84
C TYR A 784 -38.72 21.60 78.36
N THR A 785 -38.68 21.48 79.68
CA THR A 785 -38.09 20.34 80.40
C THR A 785 -39.14 19.52 81.15
N ALA A 786 -40.40 19.97 81.14
CA ALA A 786 -41.58 19.30 81.71
C ALA A 786 -42.87 19.68 80.94
N PRO A 787 -43.97 18.90 81.04
CA PRO A 787 -45.21 19.16 80.28
C PRO A 787 -45.84 20.56 80.48
N THR A 788 -46.28 21.25 79.41
CA THR A 788 -46.68 22.71 79.42
C THR A 788 -47.74 23.12 78.35
N THR A 789 -48.47 24.25 78.50
CA THR A 789 -49.57 24.79 77.61
C THR A 789 -49.35 26.25 77.12
N ILE A 790 -49.74 26.62 75.88
CA ILE A 790 -49.59 27.95 75.21
C ILE A 790 -50.79 28.33 74.26
N TYR A 791 -50.79 29.51 73.60
CA TYR A 791 -51.87 30.04 72.70
C TYR A 791 -51.37 30.57 71.33
N ILE A 792 -52.20 30.51 70.26
CA ILE A 792 -51.92 30.94 68.86
C ILE A 792 -52.87 32.06 68.37
N ARG A 793 -52.36 33.04 67.60
CA ARG A 793 -53.08 34.11 66.85
C ARG A 793 -52.66 34.13 65.37
N VAL A 794 -53.58 34.40 64.44
CA VAL A 794 -53.37 34.43 62.99
C VAL A 794 -53.97 35.68 62.34
N ASP A 795 -53.17 36.47 61.61
CA ASP A 795 -53.64 37.62 60.81
C ASP A 795 -53.41 37.34 59.28
N SER A 796 -54.32 37.79 58.39
CA SER A 796 -54.22 37.52 56.94
C SER A 796 -53.19 38.41 56.22
N PRO A 797 -52.25 37.86 55.43
CA PRO A 797 -51.22 38.65 54.76
C PRO A 797 -51.73 39.46 53.57
N ASP A 798 -52.83 39.04 52.94
CA ASP A 798 -53.44 39.75 51.82
C ASP A 798 -54.40 40.86 52.27
N GLY A 799 -54.35 41.25 53.56
CA GLY A 799 -55.10 42.37 54.14
C GLY A 799 -56.50 42.04 54.65
N CYS A 800 -56.83 40.75 54.85
CA CYS A 800 -58.12 40.28 55.40
C CYS A 800 -58.11 40.12 56.95
N ALA A 801 -59.24 39.82 57.62
CA ALA A 801 -59.40 39.79 59.10
C ALA A 801 -58.75 38.57 59.87
N SER A 802 -58.59 38.64 61.22
CA SER A 802 -57.74 37.76 62.08
C SER A 802 -58.44 36.76 63.07
N VAL A 803 -57.75 35.72 63.61
CA VAL A 803 -58.25 34.53 64.42
C VAL A 803 -57.34 34.11 65.64
N VAL A 804 -57.84 33.53 66.78
CA VAL A 804 -57.07 33.12 68.03
C VAL A 804 -57.52 31.77 68.73
N GLN A 805 -56.63 30.86 69.26
CA GLN A 805 -56.90 29.51 69.93
C GLN A 805 -55.78 28.92 70.92
N PRO A 806 -55.98 27.84 71.75
CA PRO A 806 -54.98 27.20 72.70
C PRO A 806 -54.28 25.83 72.31
N LEU A 807 -53.09 25.45 72.90
CA LEU A 807 -52.21 24.26 72.59
C LEU A 807 -51.39 23.61 73.80
N ASN A 808 -51.15 22.27 73.90
CA ASN A 808 -50.43 21.53 75.01
C ASN A 808 -49.22 20.61 74.60
N PHE A 809 -48.19 20.33 75.46
CA PHE A 809 -46.89 19.62 75.14
C PHE A 809 -46.26 18.65 76.22
N SER A 810 -45.49 17.56 75.86
CA SER A 810 -44.78 16.55 76.74
C SER A 810 -43.59 15.73 76.09
N ILE A 811 -42.77 14.92 76.83
CA ILE A 811 -41.49 14.22 76.37
C ILE A 811 -41.59 12.66 76.23
N GLY A 812 -40.97 12.04 75.20
CA GLY A 812 -40.99 10.57 74.89
C GLY A 812 -39.82 9.66 75.41
N ALA A 813 -39.86 8.32 75.17
CA ALA A 813 -38.90 7.30 75.69
C ALA A 813 -37.90 6.72 74.65
N LYS A 814 -36.67 6.30 75.05
CA LYS A 814 -35.54 5.86 74.17
C LYS A 814 -35.54 4.38 73.74
N ILE A 815 -34.89 4.04 72.60
CA ILE A 815 -34.72 2.67 72.04
C ILE A 815 -33.73 1.80 72.86
N PRO A 816 -34.04 0.52 73.16
CA PRO A 816 -33.11 -0.41 73.82
C PRO A 816 -32.09 -1.05 72.84
N LEU A 817 -30.82 -1.21 73.26
CA LEU A 817 -29.73 -1.83 72.48
C LEU A 817 -29.12 -3.06 73.18
N ILE A 818 -28.68 -4.07 72.40
CA ILE A 818 -28.05 -5.33 72.87
C ILE A 818 -26.58 -5.09 73.27
N LYS A 819 -25.82 -4.38 72.43
CA LYS A 819 -24.43 -3.96 72.65
C LYS A 819 -24.31 -2.47 72.39
N THR A 820 -23.30 -1.84 72.99
CA THR A 820 -22.97 -0.42 72.78
C THR A 820 -21.62 -0.21 72.08
N SER A 821 -20.81 -1.26 71.92
CA SER A 821 -19.55 -1.25 71.13
C SER A 821 -19.22 -2.62 70.48
N TYR A 822 -18.55 -2.64 69.32
CA TYR A 822 -18.10 -3.85 68.60
C TYR A 822 -16.79 -3.63 67.81
N VAL A 823 -15.92 -4.63 67.64
CA VAL A 823 -14.60 -4.49 66.97
C VAL A 823 -14.38 -5.59 65.92
N ILE A 824 -13.91 -5.25 64.72
CA ILE A 824 -13.65 -6.17 63.59
C ILE A 824 -12.31 -5.87 62.88
N SER A 825 -11.79 -6.81 62.09
CA SER A 825 -10.58 -6.62 61.24
C SER A 825 -10.84 -7.10 59.81
N VAL A 826 -10.38 -6.35 58.79
CA VAL A 826 -10.63 -6.62 57.36
C VAL A 826 -9.35 -6.42 56.53
N CYS A 827 -9.13 -7.27 55.52
CA CYS A 827 -7.94 -7.22 54.66
C CYS A 827 -8.10 -6.35 53.41
N ASP A 828 -7.05 -5.61 53.10
CA ASP A 828 -6.92 -4.73 51.94
C ASP A 828 -6.25 -5.44 50.74
N ASN A 829 -7.05 -6.04 49.86
CA ASN A 829 -6.54 -7.05 48.92
C ASN A 829 -5.79 -6.48 47.70
N ASP A 830 -5.86 -5.18 47.42
CA ASP A 830 -5.26 -4.50 46.25
C ASP A 830 -4.09 -3.57 46.63
N LEU A 831 -3.70 -3.53 47.91
CA LEU A 831 -2.54 -2.82 48.44
C LEU A 831 -2.61 -1.29 48.31
N ASP A 832 -3.81 -0.72 48.12
CA ASP A 832 -3.98 0.72 47.96
C ASP A 832 -4.12 1.47 49.31
N GLY A 833 -4.22 0.73 50.42
CA GLY A 833 -4.38 1.24 51.78
C GLY A 833 -5.83 1.58 52.14
N ILE A 834 -6.81 1.28 51.27
CA ILE A 834 -8.20 1.71 51.34
C ILE A 834 -9.14 0.51 51.12
N LYS A 835 -9.90 0.13 52.15
CA LYS A 835 -10.87 -0.96 52.02
C LYS A 835 -12.31 -0.50 52.10
N ASN A 836 -13.10 -0.84 51.08
CA ASN A 836 -14.55 -0.69 51.12
C ASN A 836 -15.20 -1.75 52.04
N VAL A 837 -15.79 -1.34 53.16
CA VAL A 837 -16.41 -2.21 54.17
C VAL A 837 -17.90 -1.91 54.30
N ASP A 838 -18.73 -2.93 54.15
CA ASP A 838 -20.16 -2.86 54.46
C ASP A 838 -20.40 -3.15 55.94
N LEU A 839 -20.83 -2.13 56.69
CA LEU A 839 -21.14 -2.22 58.12
C LEU A 839 -22.54 -2.78 58.40
N ALA A 840 -23.43 -2.84 57.40
CA ALA A 840 -24.80 -3.31 57.57
C ALA A 840 -24.86 -4.76 58.09
N GLN A 841 -23.90 -5.59 57.68
CA GLN A 841 -23.80 -6.98 58.12
C GLN A 841 -23.60 -7.15 59.65
N PHE A 842 -23.14 -6.09 60.35
CA PHE A 842 -22.86 -6.14 61.78
C PHE A 842 -23.98 -5.56 62.65
N ILE A 843 -25.05 -5.03 62.06
CA ILE A 843 -26.15 -4.39 62.81
C ILE A 843 -26.89 -5.37 63.73
N SER A 844 -26.95 -6.65 63.36
CA SER A 844 -27.50 -7.73 64.19
C SER A 844 -26.81 -7.88 65.55
N GLN A 845 -25.59 -7.35 65.71
CA GLN A 845 -24.87 -7.35 66.98
C GLN A 845 -25.40 -6.30 67.98
N PHE A 846 -26.11 -5.28 67.50
CA PHE A 846 -26.59 -4.14 68.30
C PHE A 846 -28.10 -4.17 68.55
N THR A 847 -28.89 -4.66 67.58
CA THR A 847 -30.34 -4.84 67.74
C THR A 847 -30.83 -6.00 66.88
N ILE A 848 -31.85 -6.71 67.37
CA ILE A 848 -32.61 -7.72 66.61
C ILE A 848 -33.98 -7.21 66.17
N ASP A 849 -34.35 -5.98 66.55
CA ASP A 849 -35.63 -5.38 66.13
C ASP A 849 -35.50 -4.94 64.66
N PRO A 850 -36.20 -5.60 63.72
CA PRO A 850 -36.08 -5.30 62.29
C PRO A 850 -36.65 -3.92 61.91
N ASN A 851 -37.35 -3.24 62.82
CA ASN A 851 -37.94 -1.92 62.58
C ASN A 851 -37.03 -0.76 62.98
N VAL A 852 -35.82 -1.05 63.47
CA VAL A 852 -34.82 -0.03 63.82
C VAL A 852 -33.98 0.28 62.59
N THR A 853 -33.96 1.55 62.20
CA THR A 853 -33.09 2.08 61.16
C THR A 853 -31.80 2.61 61.77
N VAL A 854 -30.71 2.56 61.01
CA VAL A 854 -29.39 2.99 61.50
C VAL A 854 -28.73 3.99 60.57
N THR A 855 -27.98 4.92 61.16
CA THR A 855 -27.07 5.83 60.46
C THR A 855 -25.69 5.76 61.08
N TYR A 856 -24.65 5.94 60.26
CA TYR A 856 -23.25 5.83 60.66
C TYR A 856 -22.61 7.21 60.72
N HIS A 857 -21.71 7.47 61.66
CA HIS A 857 -21.15 8.80 61.92
C HIS A 857 -19.69 8.69 62.35
N ALA A 858 -18.88 9.71 62.07
CA ALA A 858 -17.45 9.72 62.41
C ALA A 858 -17.21 9.97 63.92
N THR A 859 -18.06 10.75 64.58
CA THR A 859 -17.92 11.06 66.01
C THR A 859 -19.18 10.73 66.80
N LEU A 860 -19.03 10.58 68.11
CA LEU A 860 -20.15 10.36 69.02
C LEU A 860 -21.13 11.56 69.00
N ALA A 861 -20.60 12.78 68.95
CA ALA A 861 -21.40 13.99 68.90
C ALA A 861 -22.23 14.06 67.61
N ASP A 862 -21.67 13.61 66.49
CA ASP A 862 -22.38 13.55 65.21
C ASP A 862 -23.53 12.53 65.25
N ALA A 863 -23.30 11.35 65.86
CA ALA A 863 -24.34 10.34 66.05
C ALA A 863 -25.45 10.79 67.02
N GLN A 864 -25.10 11.53 68.07
CA GLN A 864 -26.07 12.08 69.02
C GLN A 864 -26.94 13.17 68.37
N ASN A 865 -26.34 14.06 67.57
CA ASN A 865 -27.06 15.14 66.91
C ASN A 865 -27.67 14.75 65.55
N ASN A 866 -27.49 13.50 65.11
CA ASN A 866 -27.88 13.01 63.77
C ASN A 866 -27.36 13.87 62.61
N VAL A 867 -26.10 14.28 62.68
CA VAL A 867 -25.46 15.12 61.66
C VAL A 867 -24.31 14.38 60.99
N ALA A 868 -23.95 14.80 59.78
CA ALA A 868 -22.86 14.22 58.99
C ALA A 868 -22.93 12.68 58.86
N PRO A 869 -24.07 12.10 58.42
CA PRO A 869 -24.14 10.66 58.23
C PRO A 869 -23.16 10.22 57.14
N LEU A 870 -22.44 9.15 57.41
CA LEU A 870 -21.52 8.49 56.50
C LEU A 870 -22.27 7.49 55.63
N GLY A 871 -21.88 7.40 54.36
CA GLY A 871 -22.38 6.37 53.44
C GLY A 871 -21.91 4.98 53.87
N ASN A 872 -22.71 3.96 53.55
CA ASN A 872 -22.37 2.56 53.75
C ASN A 872 -22.68 1.78 52.47
N PRO A 873 -21.77 0.96 51.92
CA PRO A 873 -20.43 0.64 52.44
C PRO A 873 -19.45 1.83 52.38
N MET A 874 -18.39 1.81 53.17
CA MET A 874 -17.43 2.91 53.32
C MET A 874 -15.97 2.50 53.12
N ASN A 875 -15.20 3.41 52.51
CA ASN A 875 -13.76 3.27 52.31
C ASN A 875 -13.01 3.66 53.58
N LEU A 876 -12.46 2.65 54.28
CA LEU A 876 -11.75 2.81 55.54
C LEU A 876 -10.24 2.61 55.34
N THR A 877 -9.45 3.29 56.15
CA THR A 877 -7.98 3.23 56.16
C THR A 877 -7.47 3.09 57.60
N GLY A 878 -6.54 2.15 57.85
CA GLY A 878 -6.05 1.89 59.21
C GLY A 878 -7.14 1.47 60.20
N ALA A 879 -7.01 1.87 61.46
CA ALA A 879 -8.01 1.63 62.50
C ALA A 879 -8.96 2.82 62.63
N GLN A 880 -10.26 2.62 62.39
CA GLN A 880 -11.27 3.67 62.47
C GLN A 880 -12.48 3.24 63.29
N THR A 881 -12.98 4.15 64.13
CA THR A 881 -14.21 3.95 64.93
C THR A 881 -15.34 4.74 64.31
N ILE A 882 -16.46 4.07 64.08
CA ILE A 882 -17.69 4.60 63.50
C ILE A 882 -18.79 4.52 64.55
N HIS A 883 -19.50 5.61 64.77
CA HIS A 883 -20.63 5.69 65.69
C HIS A 883 -21.94 5.41 64.95
N ILE A 884 -22.82 4.61 65.54
CA ILE A 884 -24.07 4.18 64.94
C ILE A 884 -25.21 4.79 65.73
N ARG A 885 -26.09 5.54 65.07
CA ARG A 885 -27.35 6.02 65.65
C ARG A 885 -28.48 5.08 65.25
N PHE A 886 -29.33 4.74 66.20
CA PHE A 886 -30.49 3.86 66.04
C PHE A 886 -31.75 4.70 66.18
N GLU A 887 -32.62 4.61 65.18
CA GLU A 887 -33.88 5.35 65.12
C GLU A 887 -35.03 4.39 64.84
N LYS A 888 -36.19 4.69 65.42
CA LYS A 888 -37.43 3.94 65.19
C LYS A 888 -38.59 4.94 65.27
N PRO A 889 -39.45 5.02 64.25
CA PRO A 889 -40.58 5.94 64.27
C PRO A 889 -41.41 5.80 65.54
N GLY A 890 -41.66 6.92 66.23
CA GLY A 890 -42.45 6.98 67.47
C GLY A 890 -41.70 6.60 68.76
N VAL A 891 -40.40 6.32 68.70
CA VAL A 891 -39.54 6.03 69.86
C VAL A 891 -38.28 6.89 69.78
N CYS A 892 -37.83 7.45 70.89
CA CYS A 892 -36.68 8.34 70.90
C CYS A 892 -35.37 7.58 70.61
N PRO A 893 -34.40 8.23 69.95
CA PRO A 893 -33.20 7.58 69.39
C PRO A 893 -32.20 7.09 70.47
N ASN A 894 -31.26 6.24 70.06
CA ASN A 894 -30.11 5.78 70.90
C ASN A 894 -28.84 5.60 70.04
N VAL A 895 -27.64 5.48 70.65
CA VAL A 895 -26.34 5.43 69.92
C VAL A 895 -25.40 4.31 70.42
N ALA A 896 -24.58 3.74 69.52
CA ALA A 896 -23.51 2.76 69.77
C ALA A 896 -22.27 3.02 68.88
N SER A 897 -21.26 2.14 68.89
CA SER A 897 -20.03 2.28 68.07
C SER A 897 -19.48 0.96 67.52
N ILE A 898 -18.78 1.02 66.38
CA ILE A 898 -18.05 -0.10 65.77
C ILE A 898 -16.64 0.34 65.35
N THR A 899 -15.60 -0.40 65.71
CA THR A 899 -14.21 -0.15 65.29
C THR A 899 -13.76 -1.17 64.24
N VAL A 900 -13.27 -0.69 63.11
CA VAL A 900 -12.77 -1.50 61.99
C VAL A 900 -11.27 -1.30 61.83
N ASN A 901 -10.50 -2.38 61.89
CA ASN A 901 -9.06 -2.38 61.65
C ASN A 901 -8.76 -2.90 60.23
N ILE A 902 -8.26 -2.04 59.35
CA ILE A 902 -7.78 -2.43 58.02
C ILE A 902 -6.35 -2.94 58.10
N LYS A 903 -6.15 -4.17 57.65
CA LYS A 903 -4.84 -4.82 57.55
C LYS A 903 -4.39 -4.85 56.10
N THR A 904 -3.18 -4.37 55.83
CA THR A 904 -2.60 -4.38 54.49
C THR A 904 -1.71 -5.62 54.31
N PRO A 905 -1.96 -6.48 53.30
CA PRO A 905 -1.06 -7.56 52.96
C PRO A 905 0.26 -7.00 52.44
N LYS A 906 1.25 -7.88 52.29
CA LYS A 906 2.58 -7.52 51.82
C LYS A 906 2.80 -8.12 50.43
N LYS A 907 3.53 -7.43 49.55
CA LYS A 907 4.04 -7.98 48.28
C LYS A 907 5.53 -8.31 48.38
N SER A 908 6.00 -9.22 47.55
CA SER A 908 7.42 -9.51 47.41
C SER A 908 8.16 -8.40 46.67
N ASN A 909 9.29 -7.97 47.23
CA ASN A 909 10.21 -7.00 46.61
C ASN A 909 11.34 -7.67 45.82
N VAL A 910 11.39 -9.01 45.79
CA VAL A 910 12.45 -9.78 45.12
C VAL A 910 11.92 -10.61 43.96
N LEU A 911 10.60 -10.79 43.87
CA LEU A 911 9.95 -11.49 42.78
C LEU A 911 9.80 -10.58 41.56
N PHE A 912 10.56 -10.88 40.51
CA PHE A 912 10.55 -10.17 39.23
C PHE A 912 10.50 -11.16 38.06
N ASP A 913 10.06 -10.68 36.91
CA ASP A 913 10.07 -11.45 35.65
C ASP A 913 11.49 -11.94 35.33
N LYS A 914 11.59 -13.17 34.85
CA LYS A 914 12.87 -13.82 34.52
C LYS A 914 12.90 -14.23 33.06
N ILE A 915 14.04 -14.01 32.41
CA ILE A 915 14.33 -14.56 31.08
C ILE A 915 15.26 -15.76 31.26
N VAL A 916 14.89 -16.90 30.70
CA VAL A 916 15.65 -18.15 30.78
C VAL A 916 16.00 -18.65 29.38
N CYS A 917 16.98 -19.52 29.28
CA CYS A 917 17.31 -20.16 28.02
C CYS A 917 16.18 -21.14 27.63
N PRO A 918 15.94 -21.38 26.33
CA PRO A 918 14.87 -22.27 25.89
C PRO A 918 14.94 -23.64 26.57
N LYS A 919 13.78 -24.19 26.97
CA LYS A 919 13.68 -25.50 27.66
C LYS A 919 14.45 -25.60 28.98
N THR A 920 15.09 -24.53 29.45
CA THR A 920 15.68 -24.48 30.78
C THR A 920 14.65 -23.99 31.78
N THR A 921 14.95 -24.26 33.04
CA THR A 921 14.11 -23.85 34.13
C THR A 921 14.85 -22.87 35.03
N THR A 922 14.12 -21.98 35.69
CA THR A 922 14.66 -21.12 36.73
C THR A 922 13.99 -21.37 38.07
N ASN A 923 14.43 -20.64 39.08
CA ASN A 923 13.79 -20.60 40.38
C ASN A 923 13.10 -19.25 40.53
N LEU A 924 11.84 -19.25 40.95
CA LEU A 924 11.14 -18.04 41.36
C LEU A 924 11.15 -17.99 42.88
N ASP A 925 11.62 -16.88 43.44
CA ASP A 925 11.72 -16.68 44.87
C ASP A 925 10.93 -15.42 45.24
N ALA A 926 9.93 -15.59 46.09
CA ALA A 926 9.16 -14.48 46.65
C ALA A 926 9.84 -13.87 47.88
N GLY A 927 10.95 -14.44 48.35
CA GLY A 927 11.71 -13.98 49.49
C GLY A 927 11.03 -14.28 50.83
N PRO A 928 11.77 -14.16 51.94
CA PRO A 928 11.26 -14.41 53.28
C PRO A 928 10.36 -13.28 53.80
N GLY A 929 9.62 -13.55 54.88
CA GLY A 929 8.86 -12.54 55.63
C GLY A 929 7.37 -12.46 55.28
N PHE A 930 6.78 -13.60 54.92
CA PHE A 930 5.34 -13.85 54.80
C PHE A 930 4.96 -15.03 55.72
N ASP A 931 3.73 -15.05 56.22
CA ASP A 931 3.19 -16.10 57.10
C ASP A 931 2.96 -17.41 56.35
N SER A 932 2.53 -17.33 55.09
CA SER A 932 2.43 -18.48 54.18
C SER A 932 2.54 -18.08 52.71
N TYR A 933 2.88 -19.05 51.88
CA TYR A 933 2.99 -18.94 50.43
C TYR A 933 2.07 -19.99 49.80
N LEU A 934 1.45 -19.68 48.67
CA LEU A 934 0.77 -20.66 47.83
C LEU A 934 0.96 -20.29 46.36
N TRP A 935 1.84 -21.03 45.68
CA TRP A 935 2.12 -20.82 44.27
C TRP A 935 1.02 -21.40 43.38
N SER A 936 0.95 -20.94 42.14
CA SER A 936 0.10 -21.51 41.08
C SER A 936 0.34 -23.00 40.84
N THR A 937 1.50 -23.52 41.26
CA THR A 937 1.88 -24.93 41.23
C THR A 937 1.37 -25.75 42.41
N GLY A 938 0.75 -25.09 43.41
CA GLY A 938 0.33 -25.68 44.68
C GLY A 938 1.43 -25.73 45.75
N ALA A 939 2.66 -25.31 45.45
CA ALA A 939 3.75 -25.27 46.41
C ALA A 939 3.54 -24.20 47.48
N THR A 940 3.98 -24.47 48.71
CA THR A 940 3.79 -23.57 49.87
C THR A 940 5.08 -22.99 50.46
N THR A 941 6.20 -23.16 49.75
CA THR A 941 7.52 -22.65 50.13
C THR A 941 7.78 -21.25 49.59
N PRO A 942 8.73 -20.47 50.17
CA PRO A 942 9.08 -19.12 49.70
C PRO A 942 9.55 -19.05 48.24
N ALA A 943 10.11 -20.15 47.74
CA ALA A 943 10.56 -20.28 46.37
C ALA A 943 10.00 -21.57 45.75
N ILE A 944 9.85 -21.54 44.43
CA ILE A 944 9.65 -22.71 43.58
C ILE A 944 10.83 -22.86 42.64
N THR A 945 11.30 -24.09 42.51
CA THR A 945 12.45 -24.43 41.66
C THR A 945 11.99 -25.15 40.40
N ASN A 946 12.84 -25.16 39.38
CA ASN A 946 12.61 -25.87 38.13
C ASN A 946 11.33 -25.43 37.38
N VAL A 947 11.04 -24.12 37.38
CA VAL A 947 9.92 -23.58 36.59
C VAL A 947 10.36 -23.30 35.16
N SER A 948 9.63 -23.86 34.19
CA SER A 948 9.80 -23.57 32.76
C SER A 948 9.17 -22.22 32.40
N ALA A 949 9.36 -21.76 31.16
CA ALA A 949 8.67 -20.58 30.67
C ALA A 949 7.15 -20.69 30.80
N GLY A 950 6.51 -19.59 31.19
CA GLY A 950 5.09 -19.53 31.53
C GLY A 950 4.76 -18.40 32.48
N SER A 951 3.46 -18.18 32.71
CA SER A 951 2.96 -17.23 33.68
C SER A 951 2.67 -17.95 35.01
N TYR A 952 3.26 -17.44 36.08
CA TYR A 952 3.10 -17.96 37.43
C TYR A 952 2.52 -16.87 38.33
N TRP A 953 1.99 -17.30 39.47
CA TRP A 953 1.57 -16.40 40.53
C TRP A 953 1.83 -17.05 41.90
N VAL A 954 1.97 -16.22 42.93
CA VAL A 954 2.05 -16.65 44.33
C VAL A 954 1.08 -15.84 45.18
N ASP A 955 0.27 -16.55 45.96
CA ASP A 955 -0.52 -15.99 47.04
C ASP A 955 0.39 -15.86 48.28
N LEU A 956 0.59 -14.64 48.74
CA LEU A 956 1.45 -14.27 49.86
C LEU A 956 0.58 -13.83 51.03
N THR A 957 0.58 -14.62 52.11
CA THR A 957 -0.16 -14.28 53.33
C THR A 957 0.73 -13.54 54.32
N PHE A 958 0.28 -12.41 54.84
CA PHE A 958 0.98 -11.65 55.88
C PHE A 958 -0.05 -10.96 56.79
N ASP A 959 0.12 -11.12 58.11
CA ASP A 959 -0.80 -10.66 59.15
C ASP A 959 -2.27 -11.11 58.94
N GLY A 960 -2.44 -12.31 58.37
CA GLY A 960 -3.75 -12.89 58.04
C GLY A 960 -4.39 -12.42 56.73
N CYS A 961 -3.71 -11.56 55.95
CA CYS A 961 -4.18 -11.08 54.65
C CYS A 961 -3.38 -11.68 53.49
N THR A 962 -4.05 -12.09 52.42
CA THR A 962 -3.41 -12.76 51.28
C THR A 962 -3.42 -11.89 50.02
N TYR A 963 -2.26 -11.68 49.40
CA TYR A 963 -2.08 -10.94 48.14
C TYR A 963 -1.53 -11.84 47.04
N ARG A 964 -2.16 -11.81 45.85
CA ARG A 964 -1.70 -12.57 44.67
C ARG A 964 -0.74 -11.73 43.82
N GLN A 965 0.53 -12.14 43.77
CA GLN A 965 1.53 -11.50 42.91
C GLN A 965 1.82 -12.36 41.67
N ALA A 966 1.67 -11.79 40.48
CA ALA A 966 1.99 -12.45 39.21
C ALA A 966 3.47 -12.24 38.82
N VAL A 967 4.03 -13.21 38.08
CA VAL A 967 5.40 -13.18 37.55
C VAL A 967 5.50 -14.01 36.27
N ASN A 968 6.27 -13.55 35.29
CA ASN A 968 6.48 -14.26 34.03
C ASN A 968 7.90 -14.80 33.90
N VAL A 969 8.00 -16.04 33.41
CA VAL A 969 9.25 -16.63 32.94
C VAL A 969 9.18 -16.71 31.43
N THR A 970 10.06 -16.02 30.71
CA THR A 970 10.08 -15.98 29.24
C THR A 970 11.33 -16.65 28.68
N GLU A 971 11.21 -17.32 27.53
CA GLU A 971 12.37 -17.91 26.87
C GLU A 971 13.15 -16.83 26.10
N SER A 972 14.48 -16.91 26.17
CA SER A 972 15.37 -16.13 25.34
C SER A 972 15.30 -16.62 23.90
N VAL A 973 15.24 -15.68 22.95
CA VAL A 973 15.34 -16.01 21.52
C VAL A 973 16.77 -16.45 21.23
N LEU A 974 16.96 -17.60 20.57
CA LEU A 974 18.29 -18.05 20.14
C LEU A 974 18.74 -17.28 18.90
N PRO A 975 20.06 -17.12 18.67
CA PRO A 975 20.56 -16.65 17.39
C PRO A 975 20.19 -17.63 16.26
N ALA A 976 20.36 -17.21 15.02
CA ALA A 976 20.23 -18.05 13.82
C ALA A 976 21.42 -17.79 12.88
N ILE A 977 22.04 -18.86 12.37
CA ILE A 977 23.02 -18.78 11.28
C ILE A 977 22.21 -18.52 10.01
N VAL A 978 22.49 -17.39 9.36
CA VAL A 978 21.78 -16.97 8.14
C VAL A 978 22.61 -17.19 6.89
N SER A 979 23.93 -17.30 7.00
CA SER A 979 24.79 -17.64 5.87
C SER A 979 26.09 -18.30 6.31
N ILE A 980 26.63 -19.16 5.45
CA ILE A 980 28.01 -19.68 5.55
C ILE A 980 28.62 -19.48 4.16
N GLU A 981 29.75 -18.78 4.08
CA GLU A 981 30.44 -18.51 2.82
C GLU A 981 31.84 -19.12 2.87
N VAL A 982 32.12 -20.08 1.98
CA VAL A 982 33.41 -20.76 1.88
C VAL A 982 34.17 -20.24 0.66
N ASN A 983 35.34 -19.64 0.86
CA ASN A 983 36.25 -19.19 -0.19
C ASN A 983 37.64 -19.79 0.02
N GLY A 984 37.98 -20.84 -0.73
CA GLY A 984 39.18 -21.63 -0.51
C GLY A 984 39.17 -22.28 0.88
N ASN A 985 40.11 -21.89 1.73
CA ASN A 985 40.20 -22.34 3.12
C ASN A 985 39.73 -21.26 4.13
N THR A 986 39.01 -20.23 3.66
CA THR A 986 38.45 -19.16 4.49
C THR A 986 36.94 -19.31 4.56
N VAL A 987 36.37 -19.23 5.77
CA VAL A 987 34.94 -19.41 6.03
C VAL A 987 34.40 -18.18 6.75
N THR A 988 33.37 -17.55 6.20
CA THR A 988 32.68 -16.41 6.80
C THR A 988 31.27 -16.80 7.20
N VAL A 989 30.86 -16.44 8.42
CA VAL A 989 29.58 -16.87 9.01
C VAL A 989 28.68 -15.66 9.24
N GLY A 990 27.47 -15.68 8.70
CA GLY A 990 26.43 -14.69 8.99
C GLY A 990 25.52 -15.18 10.12
N ALA A 991 25.29 -14.36 11.14
CA ALA A 991 24.36 -14.64 12.22
C ALA A 991 23.39 -13.47 12.46
N SER A 992 22.15 -13.76 12.83
CA SER A 992 21.12 -12.78 13.21
C SER A 992 20.20 -13.32 14.29
N GLY A 993 19.38 -12.47 14.92
CA GLY A 993 18.55 -12.89 16.06
C GLY A 993 19.34 -13.08 17.35
N GLY A 994 18.70 -13.44 18.46
CA GLY A 994 19.38 -13.54 19.76
C GLY A 994 19.88 -12.19 20.31
N THR A 995 20.80 -12.24 21.28
CA THR A 995 21.33 -11.07 22.01
C THR A 995 22.82 -10.82 21.69
N PRO A 996 23.17 -9.82 20.85
CA PRO A 996 24.56 -9.48 20.54
C PRO A 996 25.38 -9.08 21.77
N PRO A 997 26.73 -9.19 21.75
CA PRO A 997 27.59 -9.68 20.66
C PRO A 997 27.54 -11.21 20.47
N TYR A 998 27.93 -11.69 19.27
CA TYR A 998 28.04 -13.13 18.98
C TYR A 998 29.47 -13.63 19.08
N GLU A 999 29.62 -14.91 19.40
CA GLU A 999 30.87 -15.66 19.30
C GLU A 999 30.70 -16.84 18.34
N TYR A 1000 31.79 -17.16 17.65
CA TYR A 1000 31.85 -18.18 16.61
C TYR A 1000 32.92 -19.22 16.97
N SER A 1001 32.67 -20.49 16.68
CA SER A 1001 33.64 -21.58 16.84
C SER A 1001 33.49 -22.63 15.73
N LEU A 1002 34.57 -23.35 15.41
CA LEU A 1002 34.56 -24.51 14.50
C LEU A 1002 34.68 -25.86 15.22
N ASP A 1003 34.97 -25.86 16.51
CA ASP A 1003 35.14 -27.07 17.33
C ASP A 1003 34.25 -27.09 18.58
N GLY A 1004 33.46 -26.03 18.80
CA GLY A 1004 32.60 -25.83 19.98
C GLY A 1004 33.38 -25.50 21.26
N VAL A 1005 34.72 -25.42 21.21
CA VAL A 1005 35.59 -25.26 22.39
C VAL A 1005 36.35 -23.93 22.33
N ASN A 1006 36.93 -23.60 21.18
CA ASN A 1006 37.69 -22.38 20.95
C ASN A 1006 36.79 -21.34 20.25
N TRP A 1007 36.47 -20.27 20.97
CA TRP A 1007 35.52 -19.23 20.54
C TRP A 1007 36.23 -17.94 20.14
N GLN A 1008 35.77 -17.30 19.07
CA GLN A 1008 36.27 -16.02 18.58
C GLN A 1008 35.13 -15.04 18.30
N ALA A 1009 35.39 -13.74 18.49
CA ALA A 1009 34.42 -12.68 18.17
C ALA A 1009 34.33 -12.39 16.66
N SER A 1010 35.39 -12.68 15.90
CA SER A 1010 35.37 -12.53 14.45
C SER A 1010 34.54 -13.66 13.84
N ASN A 1011 33.70 -13.32 12.86
CA ASN A 1011 32.91 -14.29 12.11
C ASN A 1011 33.67 -14.91 10.92
N VAL A 1012 34.99 -14.69 10.83
CA VAL A 1012 35.84 -15.18 9.74
C VAL A 1012 36.88 -16.18 10.29
N PHE A 1013 36.88 -17.39 9.75
CA PHE A 1013 37.89 -18.42 10.02
C PHE A 1013 38.83 -18.56 8.83
N GLN A 1014 40.13 -18.59 9.09
CA GLN A 1014 41.17 -18.75 8.06
C GLN A 1014 41.87 -20.10 8.21
N ASN A 1015 42.43 -20.60 7.11
CA ASN A 1015 43.20 -21.85 7.06
C ASN A 1015 42.43 -23.07 7.58
N VAL A 1016 41.11 -23.10 7.37
CA VAL A 1016 40.26 -24.22 7.77
C VAL A 1016 40.66 -25.47 6.96
N PRO A 1017 40.97 -26.60 7.61
CA PRO A 1017 41.37 -27.84 6.93
C PRO A 1017 40.28 -28.37 5.97
N ARG A 1018 40.63 -29.27 5.05
CA ARG A 1018 39.64 -29.93 4.18
C ARG A 1018 38.84 -30.96 4.98
N GLY A 1019 37.56 -31.15 4.63
CA GLY A 1019 36.64 -32.08 5.29
C GLY A 1019 35.32 -31.43 5.72
N ASN A 1020 34.48 -32.20 6.41
CA ASN A 1020 33.24 -31.71 7.01
C ASN A 1020 33.57 -30.97 8.31
N HIS A 1021 32.95 -29.82 8.49
CA HIS A 1021 33.08 -28.96 9.68
C HIS A 1021 31.71 -28.61 10.22
N VAL A 1022 31.69 -28.22 11.48
CA VAL A 1022 30.51 -27.68 12.14
C VAL A 1022 30.87 -26.27 12.58
N VAL A 1023 30.09 -25.28 12.15
CA VAL A 1023 30.16 -23.95 12.77
C VAL A 1023 29.21 -23.92 13.95
N HIS A 1024 29.69 -23.39 15.05
CA HIS A 1024 28.95 -23.13 16.28
C HIS A 1024 28.85 -21.60 16.43
N VAL A 1025 27.63 -21.10 16.67
CA VAL A 1025 27.40 -19.69 16.98
C VAL A 1025 26.66 -19.62 18.30
N ARG A 1026 27.10 -18.72 19.18
CA ARG A 1026 26.36 -18.39 20.41
C ARG A 1026 26.26 -16.89 20.56
N ASP A 1027 25.22 -16.46 21.24
CA ASP A 1027 25.00 -15.06 21.58
C ASP A 1027 25.56 -14.76 22.97
N SER A 1028 25.52 -13.49 23.38
CA SER A 1028 26.09 -13.06 24.66
C SER A 1028 25.41 -13.66 25.90
N ARG A 1029 24.22 -14.26 25.76
CA ARG A 1029 23.54 -14.96 26.86
C ARG A 1029 24.01 -16.40 27.01
N ASN A 1030 24.76 -16.95 26.05
CA ASN A 1030 25.30 -18.30 26.06
C ASN A 1030 24.24 -19.36 26.37
N CYS A 1031 23.03 -19.16 25.85
CA CYS A 1031 21.88 -20.00 26.20
C CYS A 1031 21.94 -21.39 25.58
N ASP A 1032 22.16 -21.44 24.28
CA ASP A 1032 22.54 -22.62 23.53
C ASP A 1032 23.41 -22.13 22.37
N GLU A 1033 24.30 -23.01 21.92
CA GLU A 1033 24.95 -22.81 20.63
C GLU A 1033 24.05 -23.34 19.52
N ILE A 1034 23.93 -22.58 18.45
CA ILE A 1034 23.37 -23.08 17.21
C ILE A 1034 24.50 -23.64 16.38
N THR A 1035 24.28 -24.82 15.82
CA THR A 1035 25.27 -25.50 15.02
C THR A 1035 24.79 -25.65 13.60
N ARG A 1036 25.73 -25.60 12.67
CA ARG A 1036 25.44 -25.89 11.26
C ARG A 1036 26.64 -26.51 10.58
N THR A 1037 26.40 -27.59 9.84
CA THR A 1037 27.44 -28.29 9.10
C THR A 1037 27.76 -27.55 7.80
N PHE A 1038 29.04 -27.53 7.42
CA PHE A 1038 29.51 -27.13 6.10
C PHE A 1038 30.73 -27.99 5.71
N THR A 1039 31.09 -28.02 4.43
CA THR A 1039 32.15 -28.91 3.94
C THR A 1039 33.17 -28.12 3.12
N ILE A 1040 34.45 -28.30 3.43
CA ILE A 1040 35.55 -27.85 2.58
C ILE A 1040 36.04 -29.05 1.77
N ILE A 1041 35.58 -29.17 0.53
CA ILE A 1041 35.94 -30.31 -0.31
C ILE A 1041 37.41 -30.29 -0.73
N ASN A 1042 37.95 -31.49 -0.93
CA ASN A 1042 39.20 -31.68 -1.63
C ASN A 1042 38.93 -31.86 -3.13
N LEU A 1043 39.61 -31.09 -3.98
CA LEU A 1043 39.55 -31.30 -5.43
C LEU A 1043 40.42 -32.49 -5.81
N ILE A 1044 39.79 -33.60 -6.20
CA ILE A 1044 40.46 -34.83 -6.63
C ILE A 1044 40.82 -34.71 -8.11
N ASN A 1045 42.11 -34.83 -8.43
CA ASN A 1045 42.62 -34.76 -9.80
C ASN A 1045 43.19 -36.10 -10.31
N THR A 1046 43.14 -37.18 -9.53
CA THR A 1046 43.57 -38.51 -9.98
C THR A 1046 42.76 -39.61 -9.29
N ILE A 1047 42.29 -40.59 -10.07
CA ILE A 1047 41.71 -41.85 -9.57
C ILE A 1047 42.38 -43.05 -10.26
N THR A 1048 42.48 -44.16 -9.55
CA THR A 1048 42.99 -45.46 -10.00
C THR A 1048 41.94 -46.54 -9.75
N PRO A 1049 40.90 -46.67 -10.59
CA PRO A 1049 39.77 -47.58 -10.35
C PRO A 1049 40.15 -49.06 -10.53
N ASN A 1050 40.86 -49.64 -9.56
CA ASN A 1050 41.34 -51.03 -9.57
C ASN A 1050 40.76 -51.87 -8.42
N HIS A 1051 39.84 -51.30 -7.64
CA HIS A 1051 39.16 -51.91 -6.49
C HIS A 1051 40.13 -52.36 -5.39
N ASP A 1052 41.24 -51.64 -5.19
CA ASP A 1052 42.19 -51.93 -4.11
C ASP A 1052 41.88 -51.18 -2.80
N GLY A 1053 40.81 -50.37 -2.79
CA GLY A 1053 40.37 -49.54 -1.68
C GLY A 1053 41.03 -48.16 -1.64
N HIS A 1054 41.88 -47.81 -2.63
CA HIS A 1054 42.62 -46.56 -2.66
C HIS A 1054 42.44 -45.79 -3.97
N ASN A 1055 41.85 -44.59 -3.88
CA ASN A 1055 41.56 -43.70 -5.01
C ASN A 1055 40.72 -44.38 -6.11
N ASP A 1056 39.86 -45.32 -5.75
CA ASP A 1056 39.02 -46.05 -6.69
C ASP A 1056 37.93 -45.15 -7.31
N ASP A 1057 37.52 -44.13 -6.58
CA ASP A 1057 36.42 -43.25 -6.94
C ASP A 1057 36.72 -41.77 -6.65
N ILE A 1058 35.92 -40.92 -7.29
CA ILE A 1058 35.80 -39.50 -6.96
C ILE A 1058 34.47 -39.29 -6.23
N ASP A 1059 34.54 -38.96 -4.94
CA ASP A 1059 33.36 -38.81 -4.07
C ASP A 1059 33.13 -37.36 -3.64
N TYR A 1060 32.01 -36.78 -4.08
CA TYR A 1060 31.51 -35.49 -3.61
C TYR A 1060 30.17 -35.59 -2.88
N SER A 1061 29.84 -36.77 -2.33
CA SER A 1061 28.61 -37.01 -1.59
C SER A 1061 28.42 -36.10 -0.37
N ALA A 1062 29.52 -35.58 0.18
CA ALA A 1062 29.50 -34.62 1.29
C ALA A 1062 28.83 -33.26 0.96
N LEU A 1063 28.66 -32.94 -0.33
CA LEU A 1063 27.97 -31.72 -0.78
C LEU A 1063 26.47 -31.94 -1.04
N MET A 1064 25.94 -33.16 -0.88
CA MET A 1064 24.55 -33.48 -1.20
C MET A 1064 23.52 -32.65 -0.43
N GLY A 1065 23.91 -32.07 0.72
CA GLY A 1065 23.06 -31.19 1.51
C GLY A 1065 23.05 -29.73 1.06
N ASN A 1066 23.84 -29.36 0.05
CA ASN A 1066 23.90 -28.01 -0.50
C ASN A 1066 22.91 -27.83 -1.66
N ASP A 1067 22.39 -26.61 -1.80
CA ASP A 1067 21.48 -26.26 -2.88
C ASP A 1067 22.21 -26.17 -4.22
N ASN A 1068 21.51 -26.49 -5.32
CA ASN A 1068 22.04 -26.38 -6.68
C ASN A 1068 23.35 -27.16 -6.96
N LEU A 1069 23.58 -28.30 -6.27
CA LEU A 1069 24.75 -29.14 -6.53
C LEU A 1069 24.71 -29.73 -7.95
N ILE A 1070 25.71 -29.40 -8.76
CA ILE A 1070 25.96 -29.94 -10.08
C ILE A 1070 27.36 -30.54 -10.06
N PHE A 1071 27.50 -31.81 -10.42
CA PHE A 1071 28.79 -32.46 -10.63
C PHE A 1071 28.75 -33.21 -11.97
N ARG A 1072 29.70 -32.95 -12.85
CA ARG A 1072 29.77 -33.56 -14.19
C ARG A 1072 31.21 -33.82 -14.58
N ILE A 1073 31.45 -34.90 -15.32
CA ILE A 1073 32.76 -35.29 -15.83
C ILE A 1073 32.65 -35.48 -17.34
N PHE A 1074 33.65 -34.99 -18.06
CA PHE A 1074 33.75 -34.97 -19.50
C PHE A 1074 35.07 -35.59 -19.96
N ASP A 1075 35.07 -36.25 -21.11
CA ASP A 1075 36.29 -36.70 -21.77
C ASP A 1075 37.03 -35.55 -22.46
N ARG A 1076 38.17 -35.86 -23.10
CA ARG A 1076 39.00 -34.87 -23.84
C ARG A 1076 38.33 -34.24 -25.05
N TYR A 1077 37.21 -34.80 -25.51
CA TYR A 1077 36.44 -34.32 -26.66
C TYR A 1077 35.20 -33.54 -26.20
N GLY A 1078 35.00 -33.38 -24.89
CA GLY A 1078 33.87 -32.66 -24.30
C GLY A 1078 32.60 -33.51 -24.17
N ALA A 1079 32.67 -34.82 -24.41
CA ALA A 1079 31.52 -35.70 -24.20
C ALA A 1079 31.34 -35.98 -22.70
N GLU A 1080 30.11 -35.84 -22.20
CA GLU A 1080 29.78 -36.12 -20.79
C GLU A 1080 29.87 -37.63 -20.53
N VAL A 1081 30.78 -38.04 -19.65
CA VAL A 1081 30.99 -39.44 -19.27
C VAL A 1081 30.37 -39.78 -17.92
N PHE A 1082 30.11 -38.77 -17.08
CA PHE A 1082 29.42 -38.97 -15.82
C PHE A 1082 28.66 -37.72 -15.40
N ARG A 1083 27.50 -37.94 -14.79
CA ARG A 1083 26.70 -36.91 -14.12
C ARG A 1083 26.41 -37.35 -12.71
N GLY A 1084 26.86 -36.55 -11.75
CA GLY A 1084 26.47 -36.68 -10.35
C GLY A 1084 24.98 -36.39 -10.19
N THR A 1085 24.29 -37.30 -9.53
CA THR A 1085 22.89 -37.23 -9.16
C THR A 1085 22.73 -37.72 -7.73
N PRO A 1086 21.62 -37.38 -7.04
CA PRO A 1086 21.35 -37.94 -5.72
C PRO A 1086 21.31 -39.48 -5.72
N ALA A 1087 20.89 -40.10 -6.84
CA ALA A 1087 20.82 -41.55 -6.97
C ALA A 1087 22.20 -42.25 -6.97
N ASN A 1088 23.21 -41.62 -7.58
CA ASN A 1088 24.59 -42.11 -7.55
C ASN A 1088 25.46 -41.42 -6.49
N ARG A 1089 24.81 -40.69 -5.56
CA ARG A 1089 25.46 -39.97 -4.45
C ARG A 1089 26.56 -38.99 -4.89
N PHE A 1090 26.56 -38.55 -6.15
CA PHE A 1090 27.63 -37.71 -6.71
C PHE A 1090 29.02 -38.37 -6.62
N THR A 1091 29.07 -39.69 -6.68
CA THR A 1091 30.29 -40.51 -6.65
C THR A 1091 30.49 -41.20 -8.00
N TRP A 1092 31.72 -41.25 -8.51
CA TRP A 1092 32.04 -41.92 -9.76
C TRP A 1092 33.27 -42.82 -9.64
N ASP A 1093 33.14 -44.05 -10.11
CA ASP A 1093 34.13 -45.15 -10.04
C ASP A 1093 34.98 -45.28 -11.33
N GLY A 1094 34.95 -44.27 -12.20
CA GLY A 1094 35.67 -44.33 -13.49
C GLY A 1094 35.06 -45.28 -14.52
N THR A 1095 33.80 -45.69 -14.38
CA THR A 1095 33.09 -46.53 -15.35
C THR A 1095 32.03 -45.76 -16.15
N LEU A 1096 31.74 -46.22 -17.38
CA LEU A 1096 30.62 -45.75 -18.21
C LEU A 1096 29.79 -46.96 -18.65
N GLY A 1097 28.53 -47.03 -18.23
CA GLY A 1097 27.66 -48.17 -18.50
C GLY A 1097 28.14 -49.49 -17.87
N GLY A 1098 28.84 -49.41 -16.72
CA GLY A 1098 29.41 -50.55 -16.02
C GLY A 1098 30.72 -51.09 -16.60
N ARG A 1099 31.33 -50.39 -17.58
CA ARG A 1099 32.64 -50.74 -18.15
C ARG A 1099 33.68 -49.68 -17.77
N PRO A 1100 34.91 -50.06 -17.39
CA PRO A 1100 36.00 -49.09 -17.18
C PRO A 1100 36.25 -48.26 -18.44
N ILE A 1101 36.45 -46.96 -18.26
CA ILE A 1101 36.82 -46.06 -19.37
C ILE A 1101 38.30 -46.23 -19.74
N ASN A 1102 38.81 -45.45 -20.69
CA ASN A 1102 40.23 -45.52 -21.05
C ASN A 1102 41.10 -44.77 -20.04
N THR A 1103 42.34 -45.25 -19.83
CA THR A 1103 43.36 -44.48 -19.10
C THR A 1103 43.67 -43.19 -19.86
N ALA A 1104 43.22 -42.06 -19.31
CA ALA A 1104 43.32 -40.74 -19.94
C ALA A 1104 43.07 -39.61 -18.92
N THR A 1105 43.29 -38.37 -19.37
CA THR A 1105 42.84 -37.18 -18.65
C THR A 1105 41.40 -36.86 -19.04
N TYR A 1106 40.59 -36.61 -18.02
CA TYR A 1106 39.20 -36.16 -18.06
C TYR A 1106 39.10 -34.77 -17.41
N TRP A 1107 37.95 -34.12 -17.53
CA TRP A 1107 37.68 -32.82 -16.91
C TRP A 1107 36.40 -32.91 -16.13
N TYR A 1108 36.38 -32.33 -14.94
CA TYR A 1108 35.15 -32.24 -14.17
C TYR A 1108 34.81 -30.80 -13.81
N PHE A 1109 33.51 -30.60 -13.70
CA PHE A 1109 32.89 -29.37 -13.24
C PHE A 1109 32.05 -29.72 -12.01
N ILE A 1110 32.26 -28.99 -10.91
CA ILE A 1110 31.42 -29.06 -9.73
C ILE A 1110 30.99 -27.67 -9.28
N SER A 1111 29.71 -27.48 -8.98
CA SER A 1111 29.19 -26.24 -8.44
C SER A 1111 28.06 -26.47 -7.46
N TRP A 1112 27.95 -25.64 -6.42
CA TRP A 1112 26.83 -25.65 -5.48
C TRP A 1112 26.65 -24.25 -4.87
N THR A 1113 25.53 -24.02 -4.19
CA THR A 1113 25.28 -22.81 -3.40
C THR A 1113 25.50 -23.14 -1.93
N GLU A 1114 26.35 -22.36 -1.25
CA GLU A 1114 26.48 -22.46 0.20
C GLU A 1114 25.23 -21.90 0.87
N PHE A 1115 24.88 -22.45 2.03
CA PHE A 1115 23.64 -22.11 2.69
C PHE A 1115 23.50 -20.62 2.98
N GLY A 1116 22.35 -20.06 2.59
CA GLY A 1116 22.02 -18.66 2.80
C GLY A 1116 22.90 -17.68 2.00
N GLY A 1117 23.84 -18.20 1.21
CA GLY A 1117 24.64 -17.43 0.28
C GLY A 1117 23.90 -17.19 -1.04
N SER A 1118 24.16 -16.04 -1.65
CA SER A 1118 23.68 -15.72 -3.01
C SER A 1118 24.66 -16.15 -4.10
N THR A 1119 25.84 -16.60 -3.71
CA THR A 1119 26.97 -16.91 -4.60
C THR A 1119 27.12 -18.42 -4.74
N SER A 1120 27.23 -18.92 -5.98
CA SER A 1120 27.54 -20.34 -6.23
C SER A 1120 29.04 -20.55 -6.18
N VAL A 1121 29.51 -21.50 -5.37
CA VAL A 1121 30.88 -22.02 -5.40
C VAL A 1121 31.02 -22.86 -6.66
N LYS A 1122 32.08 -22.62 -7.45
CA LYS A 1122 32.34 -23.33 -8.72
C LYS A 1122 33.79 -23.74 -8.80
N TYR A 1123 34.03 -24.99 -9.13
CA TYR A 1123 35.36 -25.52 -9.43
C TYR A 1123 35.35 -26.27 -10.76
N THR A 1124 36.40 -26.04 -11.56
CA THR A 1124 36.73 -26.84 -12.74
C THR A 1124 38.16 -27.34 -12.59
N SER A 1125 38.39 -28.61 -12.88
CA SER A 1125 39.74 -29.18 -12.85
C SER A 1125 39.85 -30.38 -13.79
N TRP A 1126 41.09 -30.81 -14.02
CA TRP A 1126 41.41 -32.05 -14.72
C TRP A 1126 41.40 -33.23 -13.74
N LEU A 1127 41.12 -34.43 -14.26
CA LEU A 1127 41.07 -35.70 -13.55
C LEU A 1127 41.80 -36.76 -14.37
N LEU A 1128 42.95 -37.24 -13.91
CA LEU A 1128 43.62 -38.39 -14.51
C LEU A 1128 42.95 -39.68 -14.03
N VAL A 1129 42.36 -40.44 -14.95
CA VAL A 1129 41.86 -41.79 -14.68
C VAL A 1129 42.91 -42.77 -15.17
N LYS A 1130 43.47 -43.57 -14.26
CA LYS A 1130 44.52 -44.55 -14.58
C LYS A 1130 44.06 -45.96 -14.23
N ASN A 1131 43.54 -46.65 -15.24
CA ASN A 1131 43.22 -48.07 -15.16
C ASN A 1131 44.51 -48.87 -15.30
N ARG A 1132 44.65 -49.90 -14.44
CA ARG A 1132 45.81 -50.80 -14.40
C ARG A 1132 45.51 -52.10 -15.11
#